data_AF-A0A368XMP9-F1
#
_entry.id   AF-A0A368XMP9-F1
#
_cell.length_a   1.000
_cell.length_b   1.000
_cell.length_c   1.000
_cell.angle_alpha   90.00
_cell.angle_beta   90.00
_cell.angle_gamma   90.00
#
_symmetry.space_group_name_H-M   'P 1'
#
loop_
_entity.id
_entity.type
_entity.pdbx_description
1 polymer ?
#
loop_
_entity_poly.entity_id
_entity_poly.type
_entity_poly.pdbx_seq_one_letter_code
_entity_poly.pdbx_strand_id
1 'polypeptide(L)'
;MKRFCPPRLTPVAAIVATAVLVCAAGAIHAHGGDPDQVYAVKIPYASEDQLSKLTTMLDHPYVDQKTRTVHAEVSDTELHAVEALGIGVQIDVEETARIKDFIASRSRDQASGALQRSSREQPSSVADGTHSCYRTVEQTYATFDELKTKYPDLVQLKTLGPAWMKTQIKEPTVVGNQYDNSWSSYTSLLAKFIPQALLQRFNLSLFPAQPHDVRAIVVGNFAKQEGKEVPRMVWTGGIHAREYAPQEVGTKFIEWLLDNYGKDPNATMMLDNNQYHFIIHNPDGRKLAEQDRSARQRKNTNYLTALCTTGTNGQLGSGVDLNRNYPFGWATGGAGGSDGNICGETFRGTGPASEPETQAVLNYVRGTWNQAQCRWEGGALPDGRNKWAVDSAGKPLVGTPGPYCNIENRANNGTGELDWQTGASEDYTGGMFVDLHSNARAILWPWGVERAENGFNTHTPNNKGMAVIAQRLAYHNNYSSQQLLSYNTEGTTKDAFYGFLGAPSYTVEMGRSFYEDCGVFDRETYPENFNGFHYMSRALHRVYQLPFGPDTVDVKVEQTAAVPAGTKVNVSALVDDNRYRYSNAGQASILPPPYPVVYNIRDAKVYIDQMPWEAGAEGKPLELGTSDQAKSDFPDATKRAFGQIDTTGLAPGRHMVYVQGTNSDGKPGAVSAAFLEVAEAKSGGGGGAVGGLAAALAGLAAVALQRRRKQAAASSF
;
A
#
# COMPACT_ATOMS: atom_id res chain seq x y z
N MET A 1 11.81 22.66 -50.86
CA MET A 1 12.61 23.76 -50.28
C MET A 1 13.68 23.16 -49.39
N LYS A 2 14.91 23.68 -49.48
CA LYS A 2 16.17 23.01 -49.10
C LYS A 2 16.34 22.80 -47.59
N ARG A 3 16.81 21.60 -47.22
CA ARG A 3 17.32 21.23 -45.89
C ARG A 3 18.61 22.02 -45.59
N PHE A 4 18.68 22.62 -44.40
CA PHE A 4 19.91 23.19 -43.85
C PHE A 4 20.45 22.27 -42.76
N CYS A 5 21.74 21.97 -42.87
CA CYS A 5 22.54 21.17 -41.96
C CYS A 5 23.71 22.07 -41.50
N PRO A 6 24.01 22.22 -40.20
CA PRO A 6 25.28 22.78 -39.73
C PRO A 6 26.24 21.69 -39.21
N PRO A 7 27.54 22.00 -39.09
CA PRO A 7 28.61 21.14 -39.62
C PRO A 7 29.34 20.29 -38.57
N ARG A 8 30.06 19.28 -39.10
CA ARG A 8 31.13 18.53 -38.42
C ARG A 8 32.31 19.46 -38.10
N LEU A 9 32.82 19.39 -36.88
CA LEU A 9 34.12 19.95 -36.50
C LEU A 9 35.11 18.81 -36.21
N THR A 10 36.26 18.89 -36.87
CA THR A 10 37.48 18.08 -36.66
C THR A 10 38.32 18.62 -35.49
N PRO A 11 39.27 17.83 -34.93
CA PRO A 11 39.79 18.03 -33.60
C PRO A 11 40.87 19.12 -33.58
N VAL A 12 40.75 20.09 -32.66
CA VAL A 12 41.81 21.04 -32.33
C VAL A 12 42.55 20.52 -31.11
N ALA A 13 43.88 20.43 -31.24
CA ALA A 13 44.81 20.01 -30.21
C ALA A 13 44.66 20.84 -28.92
N ALA A 14 44.42 20.15 -27.80
CA ALA A 14 44.46 20.75 -26.47
C ALA A 14 45.92 20.88 -26.03
N ILE A 15 46.39 22.11 -25.90
CA ILE A 15 47.64 22.46 -25.21
C ILE A 15 47.39 22.24 -23.71
N VAL A 16 48.09 21.28 -23.13
CA VAL A 16 48.09 21.00 -21.69
C VAL A 16 48.86 22.11 -20.98
N ALA A 17 48.14 23.00 -20.30
CA ALA A 17 48.71 23.86 -19.28
C ALA A 17 48.50 23.18 -17.92
N THR A 18 49.55 22.51 -17.44
CA THR A 18 49.59 21.86 -16.13
C THR A 18 49.59 22.92 -15.02
N ALA A 19 48.41 23.31 -14.55
CA ALA A 19 48.29 24.00 -13.28
C ALA A 19 48.41 22.96 -12.17
N VAL A 20 49.62 22.84 -11.61
CA VAL A 20 49.88 22.10 -10.37
C VAL A 20 49.17 22.87 -9.24
N LEU A 21 47.90 22.55 -8.99
CA LEU A 21 47.31 22.81 -7.69
C LEU A 21 47.95 21.81 -6.72
N VAL A 22 48.82 22.32 -5.87
CA VAL A 22 49.27 21.62 -4.67
C VAL A 22 48.02 21.38 -3.82
N CYS A 23 47.42 20.20 -3.95
CA CYS A 23 46.54 19.66 -2.93
C CYS A 23 47.39 19.52 -1.67
N ALA A 24 47.31 20.50 -0.78
CA ALA A 24 47.62 20.25 0.61
C ALA A 24 46.75 19.06 1.02
N ALA A 25 47.40 17.95 1.36
CA ALA A 25 46.77 16.82 2.02
C ALA A 25 46.24 17.31 3.36
N GLY A 26 45.06 17.93 3.34
CA GLY A 26 44.24 18.10 4.51
C GLY A 26 43.91 16.70 4.99
N ALA A 27 44.39 16.37 6.19
CA ALA A 27 43.99 15.15 6.88
C ALA A 27 42.48 14.99 6.73
N ILE A 28 42.07 13.88 6.12
CA ILE A 28 40.68 13.43 6.10
C ILE A 28 40.30 13.27 7.56
N HIS A 29 39.64 14.28 8.12
CA HIS A 29 39.01 14.14 9.42
C HIS A 29 37.87 13.16 9.18
N ALA A 30 38.01 11.95 9.73
CA ALA A 30 36.88 11.08 9.96
C ALA A 30 35.87 11.91 10.76
N HIS A 31 34.77 12.32 10.13
CA HIS A 31 33.68 12.95 10.85
C HIS A 31 33.01 11.85 11.69
N GLY A 32 33.52 11.69 12.91
CA GLY A 32 33.04 10.72 13.89
C GLY A 32 31.74 11.20 14.54
N GLY A 33 30.64 11.17 13.79
CA GLY A 33 29.29 11.21 14.35
C GLY A 33 28.91 9.85 14.92
N ASP A 34 28.20 9.83 16.04
CA ASP A 34 27.60 8.61 16.59
C ASP A 34 26.40 8.19 15.70
N PRO A 35 26.46 7.03 15.00
CA PRO A 35 25.39 6.58 14.11
C PRO A 35 24.05 6.33 14.83
N ASP A 36 24.07 6.27 16.17
CA ASP A 36 22.89 6.06 17.00
C ASP A 36 22.21 7.40 17.40
N GLN A 37 22.77 8.56 17.00
CA GLN A 37 22.13 9.88 17.21
C GLN A 37 21.23 10.26 16.03
N VAL A 38 19.92 10.12 16.24
CA VAL A 38 18.89 10.59 15.31
C VAL A 38 18.07 11.71 15.96
N TYR A 39 17.80 12.76 15.19
CA TYR A 39 17.06 13.95 15.59
C TYR A 39 15.84 14.13 14.69
N ALA A 40 14.70 14.43 15.30
CA ALA A 40 13.58 15.01 14.56
C ALA A 40 13.81 16.53 14.46
N VAL A 41 13.74 17.08 13.26
CA VAL A 41 14.07 18.49 13.01
C VAL A 41 12.99 19.21 12.21
N LYS A 42 12.90 20.52 12.45
CA LYS A 42 12.10 21.50 11.72
C LYS A 42 13.06 22.53 11.11
N ILE A 43 13.02 22.67 9.79
CA ILE A 43 13.98 23.46 9.01
C ILE A 43 13.20 24.49 8.17
N PRO A 44 13.21 25.79 8.52
CA PRO A 44 12.61 26.83 7.69
C PRO A 44 13.33 26.97 6.35
N TYR A 45 12.58 27.27 5.28
CA TYR A 45 13.15 27.52 3.94
C TYR A 45 12.68 28.85 3.31
N ALA A 46 13.65 29.60 2.78
CA ALA A 46 13.46 30.96 2.24
C ALA A 46 13.30 31.01 0.71
N SER A 47 13.63 29.94 -0.02
CA SER A 47 13.47 29.85 -1.48
C SER A 47 13.23 28.43 -1.96
N GLU A 48 12.75 28.29 -3.20
CA GLU A 48 12.62 26.99 -3.89
C GLU A 48 13.97 26.29 -4.08
N ASP A 49 15.05 27.03 -4.32
CA ASP A 49 16.41 26.49 -4.36
C ASP A 49 16.81 25.86 -3.03
N GLN A 50 16.49 26.51 -1.91
CA GLN A 50 16.76 25.99 -0.58
C GLN A 50 15.91 24.74 -0.31
N LEU A 51 14.62 24.79 -0.66
CA LEU A 51 13.73 23.64 -0.56
C LEU A 51 14.25 22.46 -1.37
N SER A 52 14.64 22.68 -2.64
CA SER A 52 15.19 21.64 -3.52
C SER A 52 16.45 21.01 -2.96
N LYS A 53 17.34 21.80 -2.34
CA LYS A 53 18.56 21.27 -1.71
C LYS A 53 18.20 20.40 -0.51
N LEU A 54 17.31 20.89 0.37
CA LEU A 54 16.84 20.15 1.53
C LEU A 54 16.14 18.85 1.14
N THR A 55 15.23 18.87 0.15
CA THR A 55 14.49 17.67 -0.27
C THR A 55 15.32 16.66 -1.05
N THR A 56 16.48 17.07 -1.57
CA THR A 56 17.47 16.15 -2.18
C THR A 56 18.39 15.54 -1.12
N MET A 57 18.76 16.33 -0.10
CA MET A 57 19.66 15.90 0.97
C MET A 57 18.98 15.05 2.04
N LEU A 58 17.72 15.36 2.36
CA LEU A 58 17.00 14.76 3.47
C LEU A 58 16.16 13.58 3.00
N ASP A 59 16.11 12.56 3.83
CA ASP A 59 15.31 11.38 3.58
C ASP A 59 13.85 11.61 4.00
N HIS A 60 12.94 11.49 3.02
CA HIS A 60 11.49 11.59 3.18
C HIS A 60 11.00 12.81 3.99
N PRO A 61 11.39 14.04 3.60
CA PRO A 61 10.98 15.25 4.31
C PRO A 61 9.49 15.53 4.09
N TYR A 62 8.79 15.95 5.15
CA TYR A 62 7.47 16.55 5.03
C TYR A 62 7.60 18.07 4.90
N VAL A 63 6.99 18.66 3.87
CA VAL A 63 7.11 20.09 3.59
C VAL A 63 5.77 20.78 3.83
N ASP A 64 5.71 21.61 4.85
CA ASP A 64 4.59 22.53 5.08
C ASP A 64 4.85 23.85 4.35
N GLN A 65 4.22 24.02 3.18
CA GLN A 65 4.37 25.25 2.39
C GLN A 65 3.68 26.47 3.02
N LYS A 66 2.69 26.27 3.92
CA LYS A 66 2.01 27.38 4.60
C LYS A 66 2.94 28.04 5.62
N THR A 67 3.65 27.22 6.39
CA THR A 67 4.62 27.69 7.38
C THR A 67 6.04 27.77 6.85
N ARG A 68 6.27 27.35 5.59
CA ARG A 68 7.56 27.28 4.91
C ARG A 68 8.61 26.51 5.72
N THR A 69 8.21 25.35 6.23
CA THR A 69 9.03 24.51 7.10
C THR A 69 9.13 23.09 6.55
N VAL A 70 10.34 22.53 6.58
CA VAL A 70 10.63 21.12 6.30
C VAL A 70 10.75 20.37 7.61
N HIS A 71 10.05 19.24 7.75
CA HIS A 71 10.16 18.31 8.85
C HIS A 71 10.89 17.05 8.38
N ALA A 72 11.87 16.57 9.14
CA ALA A 72 12.62 15.35 8.79
C ALA A 72 13.21 14.66 10.02
N GLU A 73 13.49 13.35 9.89
CA GLU A 73 14.31 12.59 10.84
C GLU A 73 15.76 12.47 10.31
N VAL A 74 16.71 13.15 10.94
CA VAL A 74 18.11 13.29 10.46
C VAL A 74 19.11 12.68 11.43
N SER A 75 20.18 12.09 10.91
CA SER A 75 21.36 11.71 11.68
C SER A 75 22.13 12.95 12.13
N ASP A 76 23.05 12.78 13.09
CA ASP A 76 23.98 13.84 13.53
C ASP A 76 24.75 14.48 12.38
N THR A 77 25.14 13.70 11.38
CA THR A 77 25.86 14.25 10.23
C THR A 77 24.94 14.94 9.23
N GLU A 78 23.73 14.42 9.00
CA GLU A 78 22.73 15.14 8.19
C GLU A 78 22.36 16.48 8.86
N LEU A 79 22.25 16.50 10.20
CA LEU A 79 22.05 17.72 10.97
C LEU A 79 23.19 18.72 10.73
N HIS A 80 24.45 18.30 10.93
CA HIS A 80 25.61 19.16 10.66
C HIS A 80 25.70 19.59 9.19
N ALA A 81 25.30 18.73 8.24
CA ALA A 81 25.28 19.06 6.82
C ALA A 81 24.23 20.14 6.52
N VAL A 82 23.05 20.09 7.16
CA VAL A 82 22.02 21.14 7.04
C VAL A 82 22.50 22.44 7.71
N GLU A 83 23.10 22.36 8.90
CA GLU A 83 23.65 23.53 9.60
C GLU A 83 24.76 24.21 8.79
N ALA A 84 25.61 23.43 8.11
CA ALA A 84 26.66 23.91 7.23
C ALA A 84 26.13 24.69 6.00
N LEU A 85 24.85 24.52 5.64
CA LEU A 85 24.19 25.35 4.63
C LEU A 85 23.86 26.76 5.14
N GLY A 86 24.11 27.06 6.42
CA GLY A 86 23.75 28.32 7.07
C GLY A 86 22.25 28.46 7.34
N ILE A 87 21.53 27.34 7.35
CA ILE A 87 20.08 27.28 7.60
C ILE A 87 19.88 26.99 9.09
N GLY A 88 19.07 27.81 9.78
CA GLY A 88 18.72 27.53 11.17
C GLY A 88 17.90 26.25 11.27
N VAL A 89 18.27 25.34 12.18
CA VAL A 89 17.55 24.08 12.41
C VAL A 89 16.97 24.09 13.82
N GLN A 90 15.70 23.72 13.95
CA GLN A 90 15.07 23.50 15.25
C GLN A 90 14.91 22.01 15.50
N ILE A 91 15.50 21.50 16.58
CA ILE A 91 15.29 20.13 17.02
C ILE A 91 13.93 20.02 17.72
N ASP A 92 13.12 19.06 17.30
CA ASP A 92 11.92 18.64 18.00
C ASP A 92 12.32 17.71 19.15
N VAL A 93 12.37 18.27 20.37
CA VAL A 93 12.95 17.60 21.55
C VAL A 93 12.14 16.36 21.95
N GLU A 94 10.81 16.44 21.88
CA GLU A 94 9.92 15.35 22.30
C GLU A 94 10.03 14.17 21.34
N GLU A 95 9.96 14.44 20.02
CA GLU A 95 10.07 13.39 19.03
C GLU A 95 11.49 12.80 18.96
N THR A 96 12.52 13.63 19.15
CA THR A 96 13.91 13.17 19.28
C THR A 96 14.08 12.25 20.49
N ALA A 97 13.48 12.57 21.64
CA ALA A 97 13.54 11.70 22.82
C ALA A 97 12.88 10.35 22.55
N ARG A 98 11.72 10.33 21.89
CA ARG A 98 11.02 9.10 21.49
C ARG A 98 11.89 8.21 20.58
N ILE A 99 12.57 8.81 19.59
CA ILE A 99 13.48 8.09 18.69
C ILE A 99 14.68 7.53 19.46
N LYS A 100 15.27 8.30 20.38
CA LYS A 100 16.38 7.85 21.22
C LYS A 100 15.99 6.69 22.14
N ASP A 101 14.80 6.74 22.74
CA ASP A 101 14.28 5.64 23.56
C ASP A 101 14.11 4.36 22.75
N PHE A 102 13.65 4.47 21.49
CA PHE A 102 13.57 3.35 20.56
C PHE A 102 14.95 2.75 20.27
N ILE A 103 15.95 3.57 19.89
CA ILE A 103 17.32 3.09 19.60
C ILE A 103 17.95 2.44 20.84
N ALA A 104 17.69 2.99 22.03
CA ALA A 104 18.16 2.44 23.30
C ALA A 104 17.53 1.08 23.63
N SER A 105 16.23 0.89 23.36
CA SER A 105 15.57 -0.43 23.45
C SER A 105 16.25 -1.43 22.52
N ARG A 106 16.37 -1.12 21.22
CA ARG A 106 17.05 -2.00 20.24
C ARG A 106 18.44 -2.43 20.67
N SER A 107 19.21 -1.52 21.26
CA SER A 107 20.57 -1.80 21.71
C SER A 107 20.61 -2.80 22.88
N ARG A 108 19.64 -2.73 23.81
CA ARG A 108 19.50 -3.70 24.91
C ARG A 108 19.09 -5.08 24.39
N ASP A 109 18.24 -5.13 23.38
CA ASP A 109 17.71 -6.36 22.77
C ASP A 109 18.79 -7.16 22.07
N GLN A 110 19.62 -6.45 21.32
CA GLN A 110 20.79 -7.02 20.67
C GLN A 110 21.78 -7.58 21.69
N ALA A 111 22.04 -6.84 22.77
CA ALA A 111 22.99 -7.25 23.81
C ALA A 111 22.50 -8.44 24.64
N SER A 112 21.19 -8.53 24.90
CA SER A 112 20.58 -9.62 25.67
C SER A 112 20.37 -10.90 24.87
N GLY A 113 20.55 -10.86 23.53
CA GLY A 113 20.23 -11.98 22.65
C GLY A 113 18.73 -12.24 22.55
N ALA A 114 17.91 -11.28 22.97
CA ALA A 114 16.46 -11.39 22.95
C ALA A 114 15.89 -11.37 21.52
N LEU A 115 16.67 -10.96 20.51
CA LEU A 115 16.45 -11.17 19.06
C LEU A 115 16.39 -12.67 18.70
N GLN A 116 15.40 -13.35 19.24
CA GLN A 116 15.08 -14.74 18.97
C GLN A 116 14.03 -14.78 17.86
N ARG A 117 14.09 -15.81 17.00
CA ARG A 117 12.98 -16.14 16.11
C ARG A 117 11.79 -16.54 16.98
N SER A 118 10.86 -15.62 17.21
CA SER A 118 9.63 -15.94 17.91
C SER A 118 8.66 -16.66 16.97
N SER A 119 7.81 -17.51 17.55
CA SER A 119 6.67 -18.12 16.87
C SER A 119 5.66 -17.04 16.45
N ARG A 120 4.70 -17.41 15.58
CA ARG A 120 3.62 -16.54 15.12
C ARG A 120 2.86 -15.82 16.22
N GLU A 121 2.82 -16.36 17.44
CA GLU A 121 2.10 -15.77 18.58
C GLU A 121 2.81 -14.56 19.21
N GLN A 122 4.06 -14.28 18.84
CA GLN A 122 4.85 -13.14 19.35
C GLN A 122 5.63 -12.44 18.22
N PRO A 123 4.99 -11.94 17.14
CA PRO A 123 5.67 -11.49 15.93
C PRO A 123 6.61 -10.31 16.19
N SER A 124 7.92 -10.53 16.25
CA SER A 124 8.87 -9.50 16.67
C SER A 124 10.02 -9.37 15.67
N SER A 125 10.15 -8.17 15.10
CA SER A 125 11.29 -7.72 14.29
C SER A 125 12.33 -6.96 15.11
N VAL A 126 11.96 -6.61 16.35
CA VAL A 126 12.76 -5.89 17.34
C VAL A 126 12.44 -6.52 18.69
N ALA A 127 13.46 -7.02 19.38
CA ALA A 127 13.24 -8.10 20.30
C ALA A 127 13.49 -7.75 21.75
N ASP A 128 12.45 -7.19 22.36
CA ASP A 128 12.21 -7.19 23.80
C ASP A 128 10.73 -7.31 24.15
N GLY A 129 9.82 -7.39 23.18
CA GLY A 129 8.40 -7.39 23.48
C GLY A 129 7.76 -5.99 23.61
N THR A 130 8.45 -4.89 23.27
CA THR A 130 7.78 -3.58 23.09
C THR A 130 7.27 -3.39 21.67
N HIS A 131 7.99 -3.93 20.67
CA HIS A 131 7.61 -3.88 19.26
C HIS A 131 7.28 -5.25 18.64
N SER A 132 6.80 -6.18 19.47
CA SER A 132 6.39 -7.54 19.08
C SER A 132 5.11 -7.61 18.25
N CYS A 133 4.76 -6.55 17.53
CA CYS A 133 3.70 -6.56 16.54
C CYS A 133 4.24 -6.64 15.11
N TYR A 134 5.51 -6.29 14.84
CA TYR A 134 6.07 -6.32 13.48
C TYR A 134 6.82 -7.61 13.20
N ARG A 135 6.49 -8.31 12.11
CA ARG A 135 7.20 -9.54 11.71
C ARG A 135 8.55 -9.24 11.03
N THR A 136 9.51 -10.14 11.20
CA THR A 136 10.69 -10.20 10.29
C THR A 136 10.28 -10.65 8.88
N VAL A 137 11.19 -10.54 7.91
CA VAL A 137 11.01 -11.14 6.58
C VAL A 137 10.72 -12.63 6.67
N GLU A 138 11.48 -13.37 7.49
CA GLU A 138 11.27 -14.81 7.66
C GLU A 138 9.93 -15.13 8.32
N GLN A 139 9.51 -14.36 9.33
CA GLN A 139 8.22 -14.55 9.99
C GLN A 139 7.05 -14.19 9.07
N THR A 140 7.20 -13.17 8.24
CA THR A 140 6.21 -12.80 7.22
C THR A 140 6.05 -13.93 6.20
N TYR A 141 7.17 -14.46 5.71
CA TYR A 141 7.16 -15.59 4.76
C TYR A 141 6.66 -16.89 5.39
N ALA A 142 7.02 -17.18 6.64
CA ALA A 142 6.44 -18.30 7.38
C ALA A 142 4.92 -18.12 7.57
N THR A 143 4.45 -16.90 7.86
CA THR A 143 3.01 -16.60 7.94
C THR A 143 2.33 -16.86 6.59
N PHE A 144 2.95 -16.50 5.47
CA PHE A 144 2.41 -16.82 4.15
C PHE A 144 2.29 -18.33 3.93
N ASP A 145 3.32 -19.09 4.29
CA ASP A 145 3.33 -20.55 4.19
C ASP A 145 2.25 -21.18 5.09
N GLU A 146 2.11 -20.73 6.33
CA GLU A 146 1.07 -21.17 7.25
C GLU A 146 -0.35 -20.84 6.77
N LEU A 147 -0.57 -19.64 6.23
CA LEU A 147 -1.86 -19.26 5.66
C LEU A 147 -2.21 -20.13 4.45
N LYS A 148 -1.21 -20.47 3.62
CA LYS A 148 -1.41 -21.43 2.52
C LYS A 148 -1.77 -22.83 3.03
N THR A 149 -1.14 -23.30 4.11
CA THR A 149 -1.48 -24.59 4.72
C THR A 149 -2.88 -24.57 5.34
N LYS A 150 -3.26 -23.48 6.02
CA LYS A 150 -4.56 -23.32 6.70
C LYS A 150 -5.72 -23.13 5.71
N TYR A 151 -5.47 -22.42 4.60
CA TYR A 151 -6.48 -22.03 3.62
C TYR A 151 -6.04 -22.39 2.18
N PRO A 152 -5.84 -23.69 1.88
CA PRO A 152 -5.23 -24.12 0.62
C PRO A 152 -6.03 -23.72 -0.63
N ASP A 153 -7.35 -23.60 -0.51
CA ASP A 153 -8.25 -23.25 -1.63
C ASP A 153 -8.43 -21.74 -1.82
N LEU A 154 -7.97 -20.93 -0.86
CA LEU A 154 -8.11 -19.47 -0.88
C LEU A 154 -6.78 -18.74 -1.04
N VAL A 155 -5.65 -19.45 -0.92
CA VAL A 155 -4.30 -18.86 -0.93
C VAL A 155 -3.45 -19.48 -2.02
N GLN A 156 -2.70 -18.63 -2.74
CA GLN A 156 -1.60 -19.02 -3.61
C GLN A 156 -0.35 -18.22 -3.23
N LEU A 157 0.81 -18.85 -3.29
CA LEU A 157 2.09 -18.19 -3.05
C LEU A 157 2.84 -18.06 -4.38
N LYS A 158 3.46 -16.89 -4.58
CA LYS A 158 4.24 -16.61 -5.79
C LYS A 158 5.63 -16.13 -5.41
N THR A 159 6.63 -16.72 -6.02
CA THR A 159 8.01 -16.19 -6.06
C THR A 159 8.14 -15.35 -7.32
N LEU A 160 8.43 -14.06 -7.18
CA LEU A 160 8.45 -13.12 -8.29
C LEU A 160 9.84 -13.02 -8.93
N GLY A 161 10.89 -13.22 -8.13
CA GLY A 161 12.27 -13.20 -8.57
C GLY A 161 13.24 -13.09 -7.38
N PRO A 162 14.54 -13.31 -7.61
CA PRO A 162 15.56 -13.13 -6.57
C PRO A 162 15.69 -11.66 -6.19
N ALA A 163 15.89 -11.36 -4.89
CA ALA A 163 16.40 -10.06 -4.47
C ALA A 163 17.92 -9.98 -4.76
N TRP A 164 18.50 -8.78 -4.68
CA TRP A 164 19.85 -8.52 -5.17
C TRP A 164 20.90 -9.44 -4.54
N MET A 165 20.90 -9.64 -3.22
CA MET A 165 21.90 -10.52 -2.57
C MET A 165 21.82 -11.94 -3.14
N LYS A 166 20.62 -12.44 -3.43
CA LYS A 166 20.44 -13.77 -3.99
C LYS A 166 21.03 -13.89 -5.39
N THR A 167 20.97 -12.83 -6.21
CA THR A 167 21.62 -12.80 -7.53
C THR A 167 23.15 -12.88 -7.47
N GLN A 168 23.74 -12.63 -6.29
CA GLN A 168 25.19 -12.65 -6.09
C GLN A 168 25.72 -14.00 -5.57
N ILE A 169 24.83 -14.96 -5.29
CA ILE A 169 25.23 -16.30 -4.80
C ILE A 169 26.09 -17.00 -5.86
N LYS A 170 27.22 -17.52 -5.41
CA LYS A 170 28.10 -18.39 -6.21
C LYS A 170 27.94 -19.83 -5.75
N GLU A 171 27.68 -20.73 -6.70
CA GLU A 171 27.64 -22.17 -6.43
C GLU A 171 29.00 -22.67 -5.93
N PRO A 172 29.06 -23.51 -4.88
CA PRO A 172 30.32 -24.06 -4.38
C PRO A 172 31.05 -24.86 -5.47
N THR A 173 32.36 -24.64 -5.59
CA THR A 173 33.21 -25.38 -6.54
C THR A 173 34.34 -26.11 -5.85
N VAL A 174 34.92 -27.13 -6.50
CA VAL A 174 36.11 -27.82 -5.99
C VAL A 174 37.33 -27.30 -6.74
N VAL A 175 38.27 -26.70 -6.00
CA VAL A 175 39.55 -26.21 -6.54
C VAL A 175 40.67 -26.98 -5.85
N GLY A 176 41.37 -27.85 -6.59
CA GLY A 176 42.54 -28.58 -6.08
C GLY A 176 42.26 -29.42 -4.82
N ASN A 177 41.15 -30.15 -4.78
CA ASN A 177 40.65 -30.94 -3.63
C ASN A 177 40.18 -30.13 -2.41
N GLN A 178 40.02 -28.80 -2.53
CA GLN A 178 39.36 -27.98 -1.52
C GLN A 178 38.01 -27.45 -2.04
N TYR A 179 37.02 -27.38 -1.15
CA TYR A 179 35.75 -26.75 -1.45
C TYR A 179 35.88 -25.24 -1.32
N ASP A 180 35.72 -24.53 -2.44
CA ASP A 180 35.51 -23.08 -2.46
C ASP A 180 34.03 -22.80 -2.29
N ASN A 181 33.64 -22.43 -1.06
CA ASN A 181 32.29 -22.02 -0.69
C ASN A 181 32.20 -20.48 -0.52
N SER A 182 33.15 -19.71 -1.05
CA SER A 182 33.09 -18.25 -1.02
C SER A 182 31.79 -17.76 -1.64
N TRP A 183 31.08 -16.90 -0.91
CA TRP A 183 29.88 -16.21 -1.38
C TRP A 183 28.69 -17.13 -1.72
N SER A 184 28.65 -18.31 -1.09
CA SER A 184 27.57 -19.30 -1.24
C SER A 184 26.43 -19.15 -0.22
N SER A 185 26.51 -18.15 0.65
CA SER A 185 25.55 -17.89 1.73
C SER A 185 25.33 -16.40 1.94
N TYR A 186 24.23 -16.03 2.61
CA TYR A 186 23.97 -14.63 2.95
C TYR A 186 25.13 -14.05 3.79
N THR A 187 25.55 -14.75 4.85
CA THR A 187 26.62 -14.26 5.73
C THR A 187 27.96 -14.10 5.01
N SER A 188 28.30 -14.96 4.06
CA SER A 188 29.52 -14.81 3.25
C SER A 188 29.44 -13.69 2.22
N LEU A 189 28.24 -13.37 1.72
CA LEU A 189 28.00 -12.17 0.90
C LEU A 189 28.08 -10.88 1.71
N LEU A 190 27.55 -10.86 2.94
CA LEU A 190 27.74 -9.73 3.85
C LEU A 190 29.24 -9.52 4.13
N ALA A 191 29.98 -10.59 4.41
CA ALA A 191 31.43 -10.53 4.61
C ALA A 191 32.19 -10.02 3.37
N LYS A 192 31.67 -10.27 2.17
CA LYS A 192 32.24 -9.79 0.90
C LYS A 192 32.03 -8.29 0.71
N PHE A 193 30.81 -7.81 0.97
CA PHE A 193 30.38 -6.48 0.55
C PHE A 193 30.38 -5.44 1.66
N ILE A 194 30.28 -5.86 2.92
CA ILE A 194 30.23 -4.96 4.07
C ILE A 194 31.60 -4.94 4.74
N PRO A 195 32.19 -3.75 5.00
CA PRO A 195 33.43 -3.63 5.75
C PRO A 195 33.36 -4.31 7.12
N GLN A 196 34.45 -4.94 7.54
CA GLN A 196 34.51 -5.69 8.81
C GLN A 196 34.10 -4.86 10.04
N ALA A 197 34.40 -3.55 10.03
CA ALA A 197 33.99 -2.64 11.09
C ALA A 197 32.46 -2.48 11.18
N LEU A 198 31.75 -2.51 10.05
CA LEU A 198 30.29 -2.43 10.00
C LEU A 198 29.64 -3.79 10.25
N LEU A 199 30.29 -4.89 9.90
CA LEU A 199 29.78 -6.23 10.22
C LEU A 199 29.58 -6.47 11.72
N GLN A 200 30.36 -5.79 12.58
CA GLN A 200 30.19 -5.86 14.03
C GLN A 200 28.86 -5.29 14.52
N ARG A 201 28.15 -4.52 13.69
CA ARG A 201 26.80 -3.99 14.00
C ARG A 201 25.74 -5.09 13.91
N PHE A 202 26.04 -6.21 13.27
CA PHE A 202 25.08 -7.27 12.97
C PHE A 202 25.39 -8.55 13.75
N ASN A 203 24.34 -9.19 14.27
CA ASN A 203 24.45 -10.56 14.73
C ASN A 203 24.29 -11.53 13.54
N LEU A 204 25.41 -11.96 12.96
CA LEU A 204 25.42 -12.81 11.77
C LEU A 204 24.70 -14.15 11.95
N SER A 205 24.52 -14.65 13.19
CA SER A 205 23.77 -15.90 13.42
C SER A 205 22.26 -15.76 13.20
N LEU A 206 21.74 -14.52 13.13
CA LEU A 206 20.32 -14.24 12.92
C LEU A 206 19.95 -14.09 11.44
N PHE A 207 20.94 -14.05 10.56
CA PHE A 207 20.71 -14.07 9.12
C PHE A 207 20.36 -15.48 8.65
N PRO A 208 19.45 -15.63 7.68
CA PRO A 208 19.15 -16.93 7.11
C PRO A 208 20.35 -17.44 6.30
N ALA A 209 20.38 -18.75 6.06
CA ALA A 209 21.46 -19.38 5.31
C ALA A 209 21.56 -18.81 3.88
N GLN A 210 20.41 -18.58 3.25
CA GLN A 210 20.29 -18.05 1.88
C GLN A 210 19.57 -16.70 1.88
N PRO A 211 19.96 -15.76 1.00
CA PRO A 211 19.22 -14.52 0.79
C PRO A 211 17.83 -14.74 0.21
N HIS A 212 17.01 -13.70 0.24
CA HIS A 212 15.58 -13.81 0.01
C HIS A 212 15.21 -13.69 -1.48
N ASP A 213 14.08 -14.27 -1.85
CA ASP A 213 13.35 -13.88 -3.06
C ASP A 213 12.34 -12.78 -2.72
N VAL A 214 11.97 -11.98 -3.72
CA VAL A 214 10.73 -11.19 -3.68
C VAL A 214 9.55 -12.16 -3.80
N ARG A 215 8.70 -12.21 -2.78
CA ARG A 215 7.53 -13.10 -2.72
C ARG A 215 6.23 -12.32 -2.56
N ALA A 216 5.16 -12.92 -3.06
CA ALA A 216 3.79 -12.45 -2.90
C ALA A 216 2.87 -13.54 -2.36
N ILE A 217 1.94 -13.15 -1.49
CA ILE A 217 0.73 -13.92 -1.17
C ILE A 217 -0.43 -13.41 -2.02
N VAL A 218 -1.16 -14.34 -2.65
CA VAL A 218 -2.35 -14.04 -3.44
C VAL A 218 -3.53 -14.74 -2.79
N VAL A 219 -4.58 -13.99 -2.46
CA VAL A 219 -5.77 -14.54 -1.81
C VAL A 219 -7.05 -14.17 -2.55
N GLY A 220 -7.98 -15.11 -2.60
CA GLY A 220 -9.28 -14.98 -3.27
C GLY A 220 -9.98 -16.34 -3.31
N ASN A 221 -11.30 -16.35 -3.54
CA ASN A 221 -12.03 -17.59 -3.72
C ASN A 221 -11.86 -18.11 -5.15
N PHE A 222 -10.74 -18.76 -5.44
CA PHE A 222 -10.38 -19.17 -6.81
C PHE A 222 -11.44 -20.07 -7.48
N ALA A 223 -12.15 -20.89 -6.70
CA ALA A 223 -13.23 -21.73 -7.22
C ALA A 223 -14.43 -20.90 -7.72
N LYS A 224 -14.85 -19.84 -7.00
CA LYS A 224 -15.95 -18.97 -7.45
C LYS A 224 -15.56 -17.98 -8.53
N GLN A 225 -14.25 -17.75 -8.68
CA GLN A 225 -13.67 -16.77 -9.58
C GLN A 225 -13.18 -17.39 -10.90
N GLU A 226 -13.22 -18.72 -11.03
CA GLU A 226 -12.82 -19.40 -12.25
C GLU A 226 -13.61 -18.89 -13.47
N GLY A 227 -12.89 -18.54 -14.54
CA GLY A 227 -13.48 -18.02 -15.77
C GLY A 227 -14.02 -16.59 -15.70
N LYS A 228 -13.83 -15.87 -14.58
CA LYS A 228 -14.29 -14.48 -14.39
C LYS A 228 -13.13 -13.50 -14.38
N GLU A 229 -13.36 -12.32 -14.94
CA GLU A 229 -12.50 -11.17 -14.67
C GLU A 229 -12.86 -10.61 -13.30
N VAL A 230 -11.91 -10.67 -12.37
CA VAL A 230 -12.09 -10.20 -10.99
C VAL A 230 -11.17 -9.01 -10.72
N PRO A 231 -11.65 -7.95 -10.06
CA PRO A 231 -10.81 -6.85 -9.67
C PRO A 231 -9.76 -7.31 -8.66
N ARG A 232 -8.57 -6.70 -8.75
CA ARG A 232 -7.44 -7.03 -7.89
C ARG A 232 -6.95 -5.82 -7.12
N MET A 233 -6.78 -5.97 -5.82
CA MET A 233 -6.01 -5.01 -5.03
C MET A 233 -4.59 -5.54 -4.89
N VAL A 234 -3.66 -4.86 -5.55
CA VAL A 234 -2.23 -5.22 -5.54
C VAL A 234 -1.48 -4.26 -4.64
N TRP A 235 -0.79 -4.82 -3.66
CA TRP A 235 -0.08 -4.10 -2.63
C TRP A 235 1.40 -4.44 -2.63
N THR A 236 2.22 -3.42 -2.42
CA THR A 236 3.61 -3.60 -1.99
C THR A 236 3.76 -3.09 -0.57
N GLY A 237 4.51 -3.82 0.24
CA GLY A 237 4.97 -3.38 1.54
C GLY A 237 6.48 -3.47 1.63
N GLY A 238 7.09 -2.46 2.25
CA GLY A 238 8.52 -2.48 2.53
C GLY A 238 9.40 -2.28 1.31
N ILE A 239 9.03 -1.40 0.38
CA ILE A 239 9.94 -0.94 -0.67
C ILE A 239 11.13 -0.16 -0.08
N HIS A 240 10.87 0.66 0.93
CA HIS A 240 11.90 1.15 1.84
C HIS A 240 11.99 0.23 3.06
N ALA A 241 13.20 -0.24 3.34
CA ALA A 241 13.43 -1.31 4.29
C ALA A 241 13.10 -0.95 5.76
N ARG A 242 13.36 0.30 6.15
CA ARG A 242 13.12 0.84 7.49
C ARG A 242 11.68 1.14 7.84
N GLU A 243 10.75 1.00 6.90
CA GLU A 243 9.33 1.27 7.13
C GLU A 243 8.69 -0.02 7.67
N TYR A 244 8.36 -0.09 8.96
CA TYR A 244 7.91 -1.36 9.59
C TYR A 244 6.40 -1.58 9.53
N ALA A 245 5.61 -0.52 9.68
CA ALA A 245 4.16 -0.59 9.65
C ALA A 245 3.57 -1.14 8.34
N PRO A 246 4.06 -0.77 7.13
CA PRO A 246 3.48 -1.20 5.87
C PRO A 246 3.33 -2.71 5.70
N GLN A 247 4.37 -3.47 6.02
CA GLN A 247 4.41 -4.93 5.89
C GLN A 247 3.38 -5.60 6.81
N GLU A 248 3.22 -5.05 8.01
CA GLU A 248 2.33 -5.61 9.02
C GLU A 248 0.87 -5.25 8.78
N VAL A 249 0.55 -4.02 8.35
CA VAL A 249 -0.81 -3.64 7.96
C VAL A 249 -1.32 -4.54 6.83
N GLY A 250 -0.52 -4.72 5.78
CA GLY A 250 -0.88 -5.60 4.66
C GLY A 250 -1.09 -7.05 5.10
N THR A 251 -0.16 -7.61 5.89
CA THR A 251 -0.28 -8.99 6.40
C THR A 251 -1.52 -9.17 7.27
N LYS A 252 -1.78 -8.26 8.23
CA LYS A 252 -2.96 -8.34 9.11
C LYS A 252 -4.28 -8.20 8.36
N PHE A 253 -4.33 -7.41 7.28
CA PHE A 253 -5.54 -7.34 6.46
C PHE A 253 -5.81 -8.67 5.73
N ILE A 254 -4.77 -9.32 5.19
CA ILE A 254 -4.89 -10.65 4.59
C ILE A 254 -5.33 -11.71 5.63
N GLU A 255 -4.76 -11.67 6.83
CA GLU A 255 -5.20 -12.54 7.94
C GLU A 255 -6.68 -12.31 8.28
N TRP A 256 -7.11 -11.04 8.40
CA TRP A 256 -8.51 -10.71 8.68
C TRP A 256 -9.45 -11.24 7.60
N LEU A 257 -9.13 -11.06 6.31
CA LEU A 257 -9.94 -11.59 5.22
C LEU A 257 -10.14 -13.11 5.33
N LEU A 258 -9.03 -13.84 5.51
CA LEU A 258 -9.05 -15.31 5.55
C LEU A 258 -9.72 -15.85 6.81
N ASP A 259 -9.41 -15.29 7.98
CA ASP A 259 -9.96 -15.76 9.25
C ASP A 259 -11.45 -15.46 9.41
N ASN A 260 -11.97 -14.49 8.64
CA ASN A 260 -13.38 -14.09 8.66
C ASN A 260 -14.16 -14.55 7.41
N TYR A 261 -13.55 -15.26 6.47
CA TYR A 261 -14.28 -15.89 5.36
C TYR A 261 -15.33 -16.87 5.91
N GLY A 262 -16.60 -16.68 5.52
CA GLY A 262 -17.72 -17.45 6.05
C GLY A 262 -18.13 -17.11 7.49
N LYS A 263 -17.60 -16.03 8.09
CA LYS A 263 -17.98 -15.55 9.44
C LYS A 263 -18.38 -14.08 9.45
N ASP A 264 -17.71 -13.28 8.63
CA ASP A 264 -18.09 -11.91 8.34
C ASP A 264 -18.65 -11.83 6.91
N PRO A 265 -19.83 -11.23 6.71
CA PRO A 265 -20.46 -11.15 5.40
C PRO A 265 -19.69 -10.24 4.42
N ASN A 266 -19.05 -9.16 4.88
CA ASN A 266 -18.23 -8.32 4.01
C ASN A 266 -16.94 -9.04 3.63
N ALA A 267 -16.24 -9.71 4.56
CA ALA A 267 -15.06 -10.53 4.23
C ALA A 267 -15.39 -11.63 3.21
N THR A 268 -16.55 -12.28 3.37
CA THR A 268 -17.04 -13.30 2.43
C THR A 268 -17.31 -12.72 1.04
N MET A 269 -18.09 -11.64 0.97
CA MET A 269 -18.35 -10.92 -0.28
C MET A 269 -17.05 -10.47 -0.97
N MET A 270 -16.11 -9.94 -0.18
CA MET A 270 -14.82 -9.44 -0.64
C MET A 270 -13.94 -10.53 -1.23
N LEU A 271 -13.80 -11.68 -0.57
CA LEU A 271 -12.98 -12.80 -1.08
C LEU A 271 -13.65 -13.53 -2.23
N ASP A 272 -14.98 -13.56 -2.29
CA ASP A 272 -15.71 -14.16 -3.41
C ASP A 272 -15.54 -13.35 -4.70
N ASN A 273 -15.50 -12.03 -4.59
CA ASN A 273 -15.53 -11.13 -5.75
C ASN A 273 -14.20 -10.48 -6.12
N ASN A 274 -13.22 -10.45 -5.20
CA ASN A 274 -11.93 -9.79 -5.42
C ASN A 274 -10.75 -10.75 -5.21
N GLN A 275 -9.59 -10.34 -5.71
CA GLN A 275 -8.30 -10.93 -5.39
C GLN A 275 -7.39 -9.90 -4.73
N TYR A 276 -6.59 -10.33 -3.76
CA TYR A 276 -5.63 -9.47 -3.05
C TYR A 276 -4.24 -10.05 -3.22
N HIS A 277 -3.32 -9.21 -3.67
CA HIS A 277 -1.94 -9.60 -3.99
C HIS A 277 -1.03 -8.76 -3.12
N PHE A 278 -0.40 -9.34 -2.10
CA PHE A 278 0.49 -8.60 -1.22
C PHE A 278 1.95 -9.04 -1.41
N ILE A 279 2.80 -8.07 -1.77
CA ILE A 279 4.18 -8.28 -2.20
C ILE A 279 5.13 -7.67 -1.17
N ILE A 280 6.13 -8.44 -0.73
CA ILE A 280 7.23 -7.93 0.08
C ILE A 280 8.36 -7.50 -0.86
N HIS A 281 8.58 -6.19 -0.99
CA HIS A 281 9.32 -5.63 -2.11
C HIS A 281 10.85 -5.61 -1.91
N ASN A 282 11.35 -5.17 -0.75
CA ASN A 282 12.79 -5.10 -0.45
C ASN A 282 13.18 -6.01 0.74
N PRO A 283 13.12 -7.34 0.58
CA PRO A 283 13.40 -8.26 1.69
C PRO A 283 14.86 -8.20 2.16
N ASP A 284 15.83 -8.00 1.26
CA ASP A 284 17.25 -7.94 1.63
C ASP A 284 17.55 -6.67 2.45
N GLY A 285 17.10 -5.50 1.98
CA GLY A 285 17.25 -4.25 2.73
C GLY A 285 16.52 -4.34 4.08
N ARG A 286 15.31 -4.92 4.09
CA ARG A 286 14.55 -5.13 5.34
C ARG A 286 15.34 -5.98 6.33
N LYS A 287 16.01 -7.03 5.86
CA LYS A 287 16.80 -7.89 6.75
C LYS A 287 17.93 -7.15 7.44
N LEU A 288 18.57 -6.20 6.74
CA LEU A 288 19.55 -5.32 7.35
C LEU A 288 18.92 -4.35 8.34
N ALA A 289 17.77 -3.74 7.98
CA ALA A 289 17.04 -2.85 8.89
C ALA A 289 16.64 -3.55 10.20
N GLU A 290 16.28 -4.84 10.15
CA GLU A 290 15.96 -5.67 11.32
C GLU A 290 17.13 -5.89 12.27
N GLN A 291 18.36 -5.69 11.80
CA GLN A 291 19.59 -5.92 12.59
C GLN A 291 20.37 -4.63 12.83
N ASP A 292 20.04 -3.53 12.15
CA ASP A 292 20.62 -2.21 12.39
C ASP A 292 19.93 -1.54 13.60
N ARG A 293 20.71 -1.14 14.62
CA ARG A 293 20.23 -0.44 15.83
C ARG A 293 19.55 0.90 15.54
N SER A 294 20.09 1.63 14.56
CA SER A 294 19.53 2.90 14.09
C SER A 294 18.33 2.68 13.16
N ALA A 295 18.19 1.45 12.66
CA ALA A 295 17.19 0.97 11.71
C ALA A 295 17.08 1.79 10.40
N ARG A 296 18.04 2.68 10.10
CA ARG A 296 17.97 3.66 9.01
C ARG A 296 18.13 3.10 7.58
N GLN A 297 18.27 1.78 7.41
CA GLN A 297 18.41 1.19 6.09
C GLN A 297 17.13 1.45 5.26
N ARG A 298 17.22 2.33 4.28
CA ARG A 298 16.14 2.64 3.34
C ARG A 298 16.22 1.80 2.07
N LYS A 299 17.39 1.85 1.42
CA LYS A 299 17.65 1.34 0.06
C LYS A 299 17.75 -0.19 0.00
N ASN A 300 17.82 -0.75 -1.20
CA ASN A 300 18.19 -2.16 -1.38
C ASN A 300 19.68 -2.39 -1.05
N THR A 301 20.18 -3.59 -1.33
CA THR A 301 21.54 -4.01 -0.97
C THR A 301 22.50 -4.06 -2.16
N ASN A 302 22.27 -3.28 -3.23
CA ASN A 302 23.16 -3.31 -4.38
C ASN A 302 24.54 -2.71 -4.08
N TYR A 303 25.47 -3.56 -3.65
CA TYR A 303 26.83 -3.18 -3.24
C TYR A 303 27.87 -3.26 -4.37
N LEU A 304 27.44 -3.55 -5.60
CA LEU A 304 28.35 -3.64 -6.75
C LEU A 304 28.25 -2.39 -7.63
N THR A 305 27.06 -2.11 -8.15
CA THR A 305 26.85 -0.98 -9.07
C THR A 305 26.33 0.25 -8.36
N ALA A 306 25.90 0.12 -7.10
CA ALA A 306 25.49 1.22 -6.22
C ALA A 306 26.36 1.30 -4.95
N LEU A 307 27.66 1.00 -5.07
CA LEU A 307 28.62 1.10 -3.97
C LEU A 307 28.95 2.56 -3.63
N CYS A 308 28.66 2.97 -2.40
CA CYS A 308 29.10 4.23 -1.82
C CYS A 308 30.18 3.98 -0.75
N THR A 309 31.39 4.49 -0.99
CA THR A 309 32.54 4.37 -0.06
C THR A 309 32.77 5.62 0.80
N THR A 310 32.01 6.69 0.56
CA THR A 310 32.12 7.98 1.27
C THR A 310 31.03 8.19 2.32
N GLY A 311 30.27 7.16 2.68
CA GLY A 311 29.38 7.22 3.84
C GLY A 311 30.22 7.38 5.11
N THR A 312 30.43 8.63 5.55
CA THR A 312 31.38 8.96 6.62
C THR A 312 30.90 8.60 8.03
N ASN A 313 29.69 8.06 8.19
CA ASN A 313 28.98 8.06 9.49
C ASN A 313 28.55 6.66 9.95
N GLY A 314 29.20 5.60 9.48
CA GLY A 314 28.85 4.23 9.88
C GLY A 314 27.54 3.68 9.29
N GLN A 315 26.88 4.42 8.39
CA GLN A 315 25.72 3.96 7.62
C GLN A 315 26.12 3.11 6.40
N LEU A 316 25.27 2.15 6.04
CA LEU A 316 25.35 1.45 4.76
C LEU A 316 24.76 2.35 3.66
N GLY A 317 25.46 3.43 3.30
CA GLY A 317 25.00 4.39 2.28
C GLY A 317 24.95 3.84 0.85
N SER A 318 25.29 2.57 0.66
CA SER A 318 25.24 1.89 -0.65
C SER A 318 23.83 1.35 -0.94
N GLY A 319 23.57 1.05 -2.21
CA GLY A 319 22.28 0.56 -2.69
C GLY A 319 21.47 1.62 -3.42
N VAL A 320 20.34 1.19 -3.98
CA VAL A 320 19.42 1.97 -4.81
C VAL A 320 18.10 2.17 -4.07
N ASP A 321 17.55 3.38 -4.18
CA ASP A 321 16.17 3.64 -3.78
C ASP A 321 15.23 3.02 -4.81
N LEU A 322 14.58 1.91 -4.43
CA LEU A 322 13.68 1.18 -5.32
C LEU A 322 12.48 2.05 -5.75
N ASN A 323 12.03 3.00 -4.91
CA ASN A 323 10.96 3.93 -5.28
C ASN A 323 11.47 5.16 -6.06
N ARG A 324 12.69 5.08 -6.59
CA ARG A 324 13.23 5.97 -7.64
C ARG A 324 13.69 5.20 -8.87
N ASN A 325 13.57 3.87 -8.86
CA ASN A 325 14.13 2.99 -9.89
C ASN A 325 13.11 2.56 -10.95
N TYR A 326 11.82 2.90 -10.80
CA TYR A 326 10.82 2.52 -11.81
C TYR A 326 11.00 3.31 -13.10
N PRO A 327 10.77 2.70 -14.27
CA PRO A 327 11.07 3.32 -15.57
C PRO A 327 10.19 4.53 -15.90
N PHE A 328 8.98 4.60 -15.34
CA PHE A 328 8.06 5.70 -15.65
C PHE A 328 8.47 6.96 -14.88
N GLY A 329 8.82 8.00 -15.61
CA GLY A 329 9.31 9.26 -15.06
C GLY A 329 10.76 9.22 -14.60
N TRP A 330 11.51 8.16 -14.93
CA TRP A 330 12.87 7.95 -14.43
C TRP A 330 13.87 8.98 -14.96
N ALA A 331 14.62 9.64 -14.07
CA ALA A 331 15.67 10.60 -14.40
C ALA A 331 15.23 11.75 -15.32
N THR A 332 13.98 12.18 -15.17
CA THR A 332 13.35 13.05 -16.15
C THR A 332 13.54 14.55 -15.92
N GLY A 333 14.13 14.93 -14.79
CA GLY A 333 14.41 16.31 -14.39
C GLY A 333 13.30 16.92 -13.55
N GLY A 334 13.69 17.63 -12.49
CA GLY A 334 12.81 18.34 -11.56
C GLY A 334 13.50 18.51 -10.20
N ALA A 335 13.31 19.65 -9.55
CA ALA A 335 13.81 19.89 -8.19
C ALA A 335 13.31 18.81 -7.22
N GLY A 336 14.22 18.07 -6.55
CA GLY A 336 13.89 17.06 -5.53
C GLY A 336 13.45 15.68 -6.04
N GLY A 337 13.45 15.42 -7.37
CA GLY A 337 12.91 14.20 -7.98
C GLY A 337 13.59 12.90 -7.56
N SER A 338 14.85 12.74 -7.95
CA SER A 338 15.69 11.59 -7.65
C SER A 338 17.16 11.99 -7.77
N ASP A 339 18.11 11.32 -7.11
CA ASP A 339 19.53 11.68 -7.18
C ASP A 339 20.32 10.76 -8.11
N GLY A 340 21.32 11.31 -8.80
CA GLY A 340 22.34 10.57 -9.54
C GLY A 340 23.60 10.29 -8.71
N ASN A 341 23.72 10.90 -7.53
CA ASN A 341 24.76 10.59 -6.56
C ASN A 341 24.49 9.22 -5.93
N ILE A 342 25.42 8.29 -6.14
CA ILE A 342 25.39 6.91 -5.62
C ILE A 342 25.27 6.83 -4.09
N CYS A 343 25.72 7.88 -3.40
CA CYS A 343 25.66 8.00 -1.94
C CYS A 343 24.37 8.65 -1.42
N GLY A 344 23.50 9.16 -2.29
CA GLY A 344 22.24 9.77 -1.88
C GLY A 344 21.20 8.73 -1.43
N GLU A 345 20.34 9.13 -0.49
CA GLU A 345 19.21 8.31 -0.02
C GLU A 345 18.15 8.08 -1.11
N THR A 346 18.09 8.98 -2.10
CA THR A 346 17.20 8.89 -3.25
C THR A 346 17.93 8.50 -4.54
N PHE A 347 19.09 7.81 -4.42
CA PHE A 347 19.85 7.35 -5.58
C PHE A 347 18.99 6.44 -6.47
N ARG A 348 18.74 6.91 -7.70
CA ARG A 348 17.78 6.32 -8.65
C ARG A 348 18.22 5.02 -9.32
N GLY A 349 19.46 4.61 -9.08
CA GLY A 349 20.11 3.47 -9.75
C GLY A 349 20.86 3.87 -11.02
N THR A 350 21.57 2.92 -11.61
CA THR A 350 22.38 3.14 -12.82
C THR A 350 21.56 3.21 -14.10
N GLY A 351 20.29 2.82 -14.02
CA GLY A 351 19.34 2.83 -15.13
C GLY A 351 17.93 2.56 -14.63
N PRO A 352 16.90 2.83 -15.45
CA PRO A 352 15.53 2.48 -15.11
C PRO A 352 15.40 0.96 -14.99
N ALA A 353 14.73 0.49 -13.93
CA ALA A 353 14.60 -0.91 -13.56
C ALA A 353 15.96 -1.66 -13.49
N SER A 354 17.03 -0.98 -13.05
CA SER A 354 18.34 -1.62 -12.86
C SER A 354 18.32 -2.69 -11.77
N GLU A 355 17.42 -2.58 -10.79
CA GLU A 355 17.37 -3.48 -9.64
C GLU A 355 16.50 -4.72 -9.89
N PRO A 356 16.94 -5.91 -9.48
CA PRO A 356 16.18 -7.14 -9.69
C PRO A 356 14.84 -7.14 -8.93
N GLU A 357 14.76 -6.49 -7.77
CA GLU A 357 13.50 -6.31 -7.02
C GLU A 357 12.49 -5.50 -7.83
N THR A 358 12.93 -4.35 -8.37
CA THR A 358 12.11 -3.50 -9.25
C THR A 358 11.60 -4.28 -10.45
N GLN A 359 12.48 -5.05 -11.12
CA GLN A 359 12.11 -5.86 -12.27
C GLN A 359 11.07 -6.94 -11.91
N ALA A 360 11.25 -7.64 -10.78
CA ALA A 360 10.35 -8.69 -10.31
C ALA A 360 8.94 -8.14 -10.08
N VAL A 361 8.81 -7.02 -9.35
CA VAL A 361 7.50 -6.40 -9.07
C VAL A 361 6.91 -5.78 -10.32
N LEU A 362 7.71 -5.04 -11.10
CA LEU A 362 7.25 -4.40 -12.34
C LEU A 362 6.65 -5.43 -13.30
N ASN A 363 7.37 -6.52 -13.57
CA ASN A 363 6.94 -7.57 -14.50
C ASN A 363 5.72 -8.33 -13.96
N TYR A 364 5.66 -8.58 -12.65
CA TYR A 364 4.50 -9.23 -12.05
C TYR A 364 3.22 -8.40 -12.17
N VAL A 365 3.30 -7.10 -11.87
CA VAL A 365 2.11 -6.24 -11.83
C VAL A 365 1.63 -5.89 -13.23
N ARG A 366 2.50 -5.42 -14.12
CA ARG A 366 2.09 -5.02 -15.48
C ARG A 366 2.01 -6.19 -16.46
N GLY A 367 2.80 -7.24 -16.27
CA GLY A 367 2.87 -8.36 -17.21
C GLY A 367 3.77 -8.08 -18.42
N THR A 368 3.45 -8.69 -19.55
CA THR A 368 4.23 -8.63 -20.79
C THR A 368 3.60 -7.72 -21.83
N TRP A 369 4.42 -7.11 -22.67
CA TRP A 369 3.94 -6.24 -23.74
C TRP A 369 3.44 -7.07 -24.93
N ASN A 370 2.16 -6.95 -25.26
CA ASN A 370 1.59 -7.45 -26.51
C ASN A 370 1.68 -6.37 -27.58
N GLN A 371 2.69 -6.47 -28.44
CA GLN A 371 2.96 -5.50 -29.50
C GLN A 371 1.83 -5.38 -30.53
N ALA A 372 1.12 -6.48 -30.82
CA ALA A 372 0.02 -6.48 -31.79
C ALA A 372 -1.20 -5.71 -31.28
N GLN A 373 -1.49 -5.88 -29.98
CA GLN A 373 -2.61 -5.23 -29.30
C GLN A 373 -2.23 -3.89 -28.64
N CYS A 374 -0.95 -3.50 -28.71
CA CYS A 374 -0.39 -2.34 -28.01
C CYS A 374 -0.70 -2.32 -26.50
N ARG A 375 -0.85 -3.46 -25.82
CA ARG A 375 -1.27 -3.47 -24.41
C ARG A 375 -0.43 -4.40 -23.55
N TRP A 376 -0.39 -4.11 -22.26
CA TRP A 376 0.19 -5.02 -21.29
C TRP A 376 -0.81 -6.14 -20.95
N GLU A 377 -0.34 -7.38 -20.93
CA GLU A 377 -1.17 -8.57 -20.71
C GLU A 377 -0.53 -9.53 -19.71
N GLY A 378 -1.35 -10.35 -19.06
CA GLY A 378 -0.89 -11.41 -18.15
C GLY A 378 -0.37 -10.91 -16.79
N GLY A 379 -0.39 -9.59 -16.54
CA GLY A 379 -0.02 -8.99 -15.27
C GLY A 379 -1.06 -9.18 -14.17
N ALA A 380 -0.65 -8.89 -12.93
CA ALA A 380 -1.55 -8.83 -11.79
C ALA A 380 -2.60 -7.73 -11.98
N LEU A 381 -2.32 -6.62 -12.68
CA LEU A 381 -3.35 -5.64 -13.04
C LEU A 381 -3.52 -5.60 -14.56
N PRO A 382 -4.78 -5.56 -15.06
CA PRO A 382 -5.02 -5.40 -16.48
C PRO A 382 -4.76 -3.95 -16.91
N ASP A 383 -4.34 -3.80 -18.16
CA ASP A 383 -4.18 -2.51 -18.82
C ASP A 383 -5.54 -1.93 -19.20
N GLY A 384 -5.97 -0.90 -18.47
CA GLY A 384 -7.24 -0.21 -18.65
C GLY A 384 -7.21 0.95 -19.63
N ARG A 385 -6.03 1.33 -20.14
CA ARG A 385 -5.88 2.51 -21.00
C ARG A 385 -6.55 2.31 -22.35
N ASN A 386 -7.20 3.37 -22.85
CA ASN A 386 -7.78 3.35 -24.18
C ASN A 386 -6.73 3.72 -25.23
N LYS A 387 -6.29 2.72 -26.00
CA LYS A 387 -5.15 2.86 -26.93
C LYS A 387 -5.57 3.02 -28.39
N TRP A 388 -6.88 3.02 -28.61
CA TRP A 388 -7.50 3.30 -29.89
C TRP A 388 -7.81 4.78 -30.01
N ALA A 389 -7.87 5.29 -31.24
CA ALA A 389 -8.43 6.61 -31.48
C ALA A 389 -9.85 6.65 -30.91
N VAL A 390 -10.29 7.80 -30.43
CA VAL A 390 -11.67 7.98 -29.98
C VAL A 390 -12.45 8.80 -30.99
N ASP A 391 -13.74 8.55 -31.11
CA ASP A 391 -14.64 9.45 -31.83
C ASP A 391 -14.91 10.74 -31.03
N SER A 392 -15.73 11.64 -31.58
CA SER A 392 -16.11 12.90 -30.91
C SER A 392 -16.91 12.71 -29.62
N ALA A 393 -17.41 11.50 -29.35
CA ALA A 393 -18.10 11.13 -28.11
C ALA A 393 -17.16 10.41 -27.11
N GLY A 394 -15.87 10.29 -27.41
CA GLY A 394 -14.89 9.62 -26.56
C GLY A 394 -14.90 8.09 -26.66
N LYS A 395 -15.67 7.52 -27.60
CA LYS A 395 -15.79 6.06 -27.74
C LYS A 395 -14.59 5.51 -28.53
N PRO A 396 -13.97 4.39 -28.11
CA PRO A 396 -12.88 3.76 -28.86
C PRO A 396 -13.29 3.35 -30.28
N LEU A 397 -12.55 3.82 -31.28
CA LEU A 397 -12.56 3.38 -32.67
C LEU A 397 -11.63 2.17 -32.82
N VAL A 398 -12.08 1.01 -32.34
CA VAL A 398 -11.31 -0.24 -32.32
C VAL A 398 -10.69 -0.54 -33.69
N GLY A 399 -9.39 -0.82 -33.71
CA GLY A 399 -8.61 -1.07 -34.93
C GLY A 399 -7.99 0.17 -35.58
N THR A 400 -8.34 1.38 -35.12
CA THR A 400 -7.68 2.63 -35.51
C THR A 400 -6.69 3.04 -34.41
N PRO A 401 -5.37 2.98 -34.63
CA PRO A 401 -4.40 3.32 -33.60
C PRO A 401 -4.62 4.74 -33.06
N GLY A 402 -4.76 4.85 -31.75
CA GLY A 402 -4.78 6.15 -31.08
C GLY A 402 -3.37 6.72 -30.96
N PRO A 403 -3.22 7.98 -30.51
CA PRO A 403 -1.92 8.63 -30.33
C PRO A 403 -0.91 7.77 -29.54
N TYR A 404 -1.38 7.03 -28.54
CA TYR A 404 -0.55 6.14 -27.72
C TYR A 404 0.01 4.90 -28.46
N CYS A 405 -0.74 4.29 -29.37
CA CYS A 405 -0.34 3.06 -30.07
C CYS A 405 0.39 3.35 -31.39
N ASN A 406 1.12 4.47 -31.43
CA ASN A 406 1.92 4.90 -32.58
C ASN A 406 3.08 3.92 -32.89
N ILE A 407 3.75 4.12 -34.02
CA ILE A 407 4.85 3.23 -34.48
C ILE A 407 6.02 3.23 -33.49
N GLU A 408 6.29 4.35 -32.82
CA GLU A 408 7.40 4.51 -31.88
C GLU A 408 7.17 3.69 -30.60
N ASN A 409 5.96 3.77 -30.02
CA ASN A 409 5.54 2.95 -28.88
C ASN A 409 5.57 1.46 -29.20
N ARG A 410 5.20 1.08 -30.43
CA ARG A 410 5.32 -0.31 -30.91
C ARG A 410 6.76 -0.75 -31.09
N ALA A 411 7.65 0.13 -31.54
CA ALA A 411 9.06 -0.17 -31.79
C ALA A 411 9.88 -0.29 -30.49
N ASN A 412 9.49 0.46 -29.46
CA ASN A 412 10.16 0.47 -28.16
C ASN A 412 9.56 -0.51 -27.13
N ASN A 413 8.78 -1.52 -27.54
CA ASN A 413 8.10 -2.45 -26.64
C ASN A 413 7.29 -1.78 -25.51
N GLY A 414 6.78 -0.56 -25.75
CA GLY A 414 6.08 0.24 -24.75
C GLY A 414 6.96 0.75 -23.58
N THR A 415 8.30 0.63 -23.64
CA THR A 415 9.22 1.00 -22.55
C THR A 415 9.88 2.37 -22.73
N GLY A 416 9.90 2.94 -23.95
CA GLY A 416 10.68 4.14 -24.28
C GLY A 416 9.92 5.47 -24.29
N GLU A 417 8.60 5.47 -24.39
CA GLU A 417 7.78 6.69 -24.34
C GLU A 417 6.73 6.56 -23.24
N LEU A 418 6.74 7.55 -22.35
CA LEU A 418 5.90 7.61 -21.16
C LEU A 418 4.62 8.34 -21.55
N ASP A 419 3.52 7.63 -21.55
CA ASP A 419 2.23 8.19 -21.91
C ASP A 419 1.55 8.82 -20.71
N TRP A 420 1.71 10.13 -20.63
CA TRP A 420 1.18 10.96 -19.55
C TRP A 420 -0.27 11.39 -19.78
N GLN A 421 -0.81 11.13 -20.97
CA GLN A 421 -2.06 11.74 -21.45
C GLN A 421 -3.22 10.74 -21.54
N THR A 422 -2.94 9.43 -21.57
CA THR A 422 -3.97 8.40 -21.66
C THR A 422 -4.29 7.80 -20.30
N GLY A 423 -5.53 7.97 -19.87
CA GLY A 423 -6.10 7.31 -18.70
C GLY A 423 -6.80 6.00 -19.03
N ALA A 424 -7.24 5.29 -18.00
CA ALA A 424 -8.19 4.21 -18.15
C ALA A 424 -9.61 4.73 -18.41
N SER A 425 -10.46 3.88 -18.99
CA SER A 425 -11.90 4.13 -19.04
C SER A 425 -12.48 4.28 -17.61
N GLU A 426 -13.52 5.10 -17.44
CA GLU A 426 -14.29 5.13 -16.19
C GLU A 426 -14.90 3.75 -15.86
N ASP A 427 -15.11 2.89 -16.86
CA ASP A 427 -15.61 1.52 -16.69
C ASP A 427 -14.55 0.51 -16.23
N TYR A 428 -13.31 0.94 -15.95
CA TYR A 428 -12.23 0.06 -15.54
C TYR A 428 -12.59 -0.83 -14.33
N THR A 429 -12.42 -2.13 -14.51
CA THR A 429 -12.76 -3.20 -13.53
C THR A 429 -11.53 -3.90 -12.95
N GLY A 430 -10.32 -3.49 -13.33
CA GLY A 430 -9.11 -4.23 -12.98
C GLY A 430 -8.69 -4.17 -11.52
N GLY A 431 -9.26 -3.24 -10.75
CA GLY A 431 -8.93 -2.99 -9.35
C GLY A 431 -7.93 -1.84 -9.18
N MET A 432 -6.92 -1.98 -8.33
CA MET A 432 -5.99 -0.89 -8.02
C MET A 432 -4.63 -1.38 -7.53
N PHE A 433 -3.63 -0.50 -7.60
CA PHE A 433 -2.33 -0.65 -6.98
C PHE A 433 -2.19 0.28 -5.75
N VAL A 434 -1.60 -0.20 -4.66
CA VAL A 434 -1.22 0.66 -3.52
C VAL A 434 0.18 0.29 -3.03
N ASP A 435 1.09 1.25 -3.05
CA ASP A 435 2.37 1.15 -2.36
C ASP A 435 2.22 1.64 -0.92
N LEU A 436 2.47 0.76 0.03
CA LEU A 436 2.37 1.06 1.44
C LEU A 436 3.71 1.57 1.95
N HIS A 437 3.70 2.78 2.49
CA HIS A 437 4.85 3.49 3.02
C HIS A 437 4.58 4.02 4.43
N SER A 438 5.62 4.51 5.09
CA SER A 438 5.53 5.35 6.29
C SER A 438 6.69 6.35 6.26
N ASN A 439 6.61 7.59 6.72
CA ASN A 439 5.53 8.18 7.49
C ASN A 439 5.21 9.60 7.03
N ALA A 440 3.92 9.89 6.87
CA ALA A 440 3.41 11.25 6.62
C ALA A 440 1.90 11.40 6.89
N ARG A 441 1.17 10.30 7.13
CA ARG A 441 -0.30 10.29 7.17
C ARG A 441 -0.91 10.94 5.91
N ALA A 442 -0.48 10.44 4.75
CA ALA A 442 -0.84 10.99 3.45
C ALA A 442 -1.25 9.90 2.45
N ILE A 443 -2.18 10.24 1.56
CA ILE A 443 -2.58 9.42 0.41
C ILE A 443 -2.18 10.20 -0.84
N LEU A 444 -1.24 9.61 -1.58
CA LEU A 444 -0.61 10.21 -2.74
C LEU A 444 -1.02 9.48 -4.01
N TRP A 445 -1.36 10.21 -5.07
CA TRP A 445 -1.59 9.63 -6.39
C TRP A 445 -0.70 10.26 -7.47
N PRO A 446 -0.56 9.63 -8.63
CA PRO A 446 0.18 10.20 -9.76
C PRO A 446 -0.39 11.55 -10.22
N TRP A 447 0.40 12.41 -10.85
CA TRP A 447 1.83 12.23 -11.11
C TRP A 447 2.68 12.69 -9.93
N GLY A 448 3.82 12.04 -9.74
CA GLY A 448 4.88 12.45 -8.82
C GLY A 448 5.67 13.67 -9.31
N VAL A 449 5.46 14.13 -10.54
CA VAL A 449 6.29 15.17 -11.18
C VAL A 449 5.51 16.04 -12.16
N GLU A 450 5.93 17.29 -12.27
CA GLU A 450 5.56 18.21 -13.35
C GLU A 450 6.57 18.05 -14.52
N ARG A 451 6.10 17.91 -15.77
CA ARG A 451 6.96 17.65 -16.93
C ARG A 451 6.48 18.33 -18.22
N ALA A 452 7.39 18.62 -19.14
CA ALA A 452 6.99 19.15 -20.45
C ALA A 452 6.05 18.18 -21.21
N GLU A 453 6.27 16.88 -21.09
CA GLU A 453 5.50 15.81 -21.74
C GLU A 453 4.08 15.66 -21.18
N ASN A 454 3.84 16.10 -19.95
CA ASN A 454 2.51 16.18 -19.34
C ASN A 454 1.92 17.60 -19.39
N GLY A 455 2.48 18.48 -20.23
CA GLY A 455 2.01 19.86 -20.38
C GLY A 455 2.26 20.71 -19.15
N PHE A 456 3.31 20.40 -18.39
CA PHE A 456 3.64 21.02 -17.12
C PHE A 456 2.50 20.91 -16.10
N ASN A 457 1.91 19.71 -16.00
CA ASN A 457 0.75 19.45 -15.17
C ASN A 457 0.95 18.19 -14.31
N THR A 458 0.81 18.31 -12.99
CA THR A 458 0.86 17.16 -12.10
C THR A 458 -0.38 16.28 -12.22
N HIS A 459 -1.51 16.78 -12.74
CA HIS A 459 -2.77 16.05 -12.80
C HIS A 459 -2.75 14.92 -13.83
N THR A 460 -3.25 13.76 -13.42
CA THR A 460 -3.45 12.61 -14.32
C THR A 460 -4.70 12.78 -15.20
N PRO A 461 -4.77 12.06 -16.32
CA PRO A 461 -6.01 11.97 -17.12
C PRO A 461 -7.25 11.56 -16.30
N ASN A 462 -7.11 10.65 -15.34
CA ASN A 462 -8.19 10.23 -14.42
C ASN A 462 -8.23 11.03 -13.11
N ASN A 463 -7.66 12.25 -13.04
CA ASN A 463 -7.44 12.96 -11.78
C ASN A 463 -8.70 13.12 -10.91
N LYS A 464 -9.86 13.39 -11.52
CA LYS A 464 -11.13 13.50 -10.77
C LYS A 464 -11.48 12.19 -10.04
N GLY A 465 -11.39 11.05 -10.72
CA GLY A 465 -11.64 9.75 -10.09
C GLY A 465 -10.62 9.42 -9.02
N MET A 466 -9.35 9.74 -9.27
CA MET A 466 -8.26 9.49 -8.33
C MET A 466 -8.40 10.31 -7.04
N ALA A 467 -8.73 11.59 -7.18
CA ALA A 467 -9.03 12.50 -6.08
C ALA A 467 -10.15 11.98 -5.18
N VAL A 468 -11.26 11.51 -5.78
CA VAL A 468 -12.43 11.01 -5.03
C VAL A 468 -12.09 9.74 -4.26
N ILE A 469 -11.35 8.80 -4.87
CA ILE A 469 -10.84 7.61 -4.16
C ILE A 469 -9.95 8.02 -2.98
N ALA A 470 -9.02 8.95 -3.19
CA ALA A 470 -8.12 9.42 -2.13
C ALA A 470 -8.90 10.08 -0.97
N GLN A 471 -9.93 10.86 -1.26
CA GLN A 471 -10.78 11.50 -0.25
C GLN A 471 -11.66 10.50 0.52
N ARG A 472 -12.07 9.40 -0.12
CA ARG A 472 -12.73 8.27 0.56
C ARG A 472 -11.77 7.57 1.52
N LEU A 473 -10.56 7.23 1.05
CA LEU A 473 -9.52 6.68 1.92
C LEU A 473 -9.21 7.62 3.10
N ALA A 474 -9.07 8.93 2.82
CA ALA A 474 -8.79 9.97 3.81
C ALA A 474 -9.88 10.09 4.88
N TYR A 475 -11.14 9.80 4.53
CA TYR A 475 -12.23 9.77 5.49
C TYR A 475 -12.01 8.70 6.57
N HIS A 476 -11.52 7.54 6.16
CA HIS A 476 -11.35 6.39 7.05
C HIS A 476 -10.10 6.47 7.93
N ASN A 477 -8.98 6.93 7.36
CA ASN A 477 -7.71 6.96 8.08
C ASN A 477 -7.35 8.36 8.63
N ASN A 478 -8.15 9.38 8.34
CA ASN A 478 -7.90 10.76 8.74
C ASN A 478 -6.55 11.28 8.21
N TYR A 479 -6.16 10.88 6.99
CA TYR A 479 -4.93 11.31 6.31
C TYR A 479 -5.17 12.46 5.35
N SER A 480 -4.10 13.16 4.96
CA SER A 480 -4.18 14.10 3.84
C SER A 480 -4.32 13.35 2.51
N SER A 481 -4.86 14.02 1.50
CA SER A 481 -5.08 13.47 0.16
C SER A 481 -4.61 14.49 -0.88
N GLN A 482 -3.53 14.17 -1.59
CA GLN A 482 -2.83 15.10 -2.48
C GLN A 482 -1.99 14.35 -3.52
N GLN A 483 -1.47 15.01 -4.56
CA GLN A 483 -0.60 14.34 -5.55
C GLN A 483 0.84 14.19 -5.06
N LEU A 484 1.37 15.23 -4.40
CA LEU A 484 2.75 15.33 -3.94
C LEU A 484 2.82 15.61 -2.43
N LEU A 485 3.99 15.39 -1.82
CA LEU A 485 4.34 15.94 -0.50
C LEU A 485 5.07 17.30 -0.61
N SER A 486 4.79 18.03 -1.70
CA SER A 486 5.30 19.36 -2.05
C SER A 486 6.69 19.37 -2.67
N TYR A 487 7.15 18.20 -3.12
CA TYR A 487 8.35 18.02 -3.93
C TYR A 487 8.09 16.94 -4.99
N ASN A 488 8.88 16.98 -6.06
CA ASN A 488 8.81 16.01 -7.14
C ASN A 488 9.36 14.65 -6.70
N THR A 489 8.80 13.55 -7.21
CA THR A 489 9.29 12.18 -7.01
C THR A 489 9.33 11.46 -8.35
N GLU A 490 10.52 11.17 -8.84
CA GLU A 490 10.73 10.49 -10.13
C GLU A 490 10.83 8.97 -9.96
N GLY A 491 10.40 8.20 -10.95
CA GLY A 491 10.64 6.75 -10.96
C GLY A 491 9.95 5.99 -9.82
N THR A 492 8.72 6.40 -9.48
CA THR A 492 7.92 5.80 -8.40
C THR A 492 7.03 4.65 -8.90
N THR A 493 6.66 3.75 -7.99
CA THR A 493 5.69 2.67 -8.24
C THR A 493 4.32 3.22 -8.69
N LYS A 494 3.78 4.22 -7.98
CA LYS A 494 2.45 4.78 -8.26
C LYS A 494 2.39 5.34 -9.69
N ASP A 495 3.41 6.08 -10.10
CA ASP A 495 3.45 6.69 -11.43
C ASP A 495 3.66 5.62 -12.50
N ALA A 496 4.46 4.58 -12.22
CA ALA A 496 4.67 3.49 -13.15
C ALA A 496 3.42 2.67 -13.41
N PHE A 497 2.70 2.23 -12.38
CA PHE A 497 1.53 1.37 -12.59
C PHE A 497 0.34 2.13 -13.16
N TYR A 498 0.15 3.39 -12.77
CA TYR A 498 -0.84 4.23 -13.45
C TYR A 498 -0.40 4.54 -14.90
N GLY A 499 0.86 4.90 -15.13
CA GLY A 499 1.36 5.23 -16.46
C GLY A 499 1.37 4.05 -17.44
N PHE A 500 1.62 2.83 -16.96
CA PHE A 500 1.57 1.64 -17.81
C PHE A 500 0.19 1.03 -17.96
N LEU A 501 -0.73 1.22 -17.02
CA LEU A 501 -1.98 0.45 -16.99
C LEU A 501 -3.24 1.32 -16.88
N GLY A 502 -3.12 2.61 -16.56
CA GLY A 502 -4.26 3.48 -16.18
C GLY A 502 -4.96 3.04 -14.89
N ALA A 503 -4.44 2.00 -14.23
CA ALA A 503 -4.97 1.48 -12.99
C ALA A 503 -4.80 2.54 -11.88
N PRO A 504 -5.83 2.80 -11.06
CA PRO A 504 -5.67 3.67 -9.91
C PRO A 504 -4.51 3.17 -9.06
N SER A 505 -3.51 4.02 -8.86
CA SER A 505 -2.27 3.68 -8.20
C SER A 505 -1.98 4.72 -7.14
N TYR A 506 -1.67 4.29 -5.92
CA TYR A 506 -1.47 5.19 -4.79
C TYR A 506 -0.21 4.85 -4.03
N THR A 507 0.37 5.85 -3.39
CA THR A 507 1.23 5.66 -2.22
C THR A 507 0.43 6.05 -0.99
N VAL A 508 0.40 5.19 0.04
CA VAL A 508 -0.20 5.50 1.33
C VAL A 508 0.89 5.56 2.37
N GLU A 509 1.20 6.77 2.82
CA GLU A 509 2.14 7.08 3.88
C GLU A 509 1.44 6.96 5.23
N MET A 510 1.60 5.83 5.91
CA MET A 510 0.91 5.54 7.17
C MET A 510 1.75 5.82 8.41
N GLY A 511 1.06 5.90 9.54
CA GLY A 511 1.68 6.09 10.84
C GLY A 511 2.32 7.46 11.03
N ARG A 512 2.83 7.67 12.24
CA ARG A 512 3.43 8.93 12.69
C ARG A 512 4.96 8.94 12.63
N SER A 513 5.57 7.77 12.45
CA SER A 513 7.03 7.60 12.36
C SER A 513 7.36 6.32 11.60
N PHE A 514 8.60 6.19 11.12
CA PHE A 514 9.13 4.96 10.52
C PHE A 514 9.13 3.77 11.51
N TYR A 515 9.27 4.07 12.82
CA TYR A 515 9.32 3.08 13.91
C TYR A 515 8.26 3.40 14.95
N GLU A 516 7.03 3.03 14.63
CA GLU A 516 5.88 3.32 15.47
C GLU A 516 5.77 2.33 16.63
N ASP A 517 5.42 2.84 17.82
CA ASP A 517 5.10 2.01 18.99
C ASP A 517 3.97 1.01 18.70
N CYS A 518 4.07 -0.25 19.15
CA CYS A 518 3.02 -1.23 18.88
C CYS A 518 1.66 -0.84 19.48
N GLY A 519 1.65 -0.16 20.63
CA GLY A 519 0.42 0.37 21.20
C GLY A 519 -0.22 1.45 20.32
N VAL A 520 0.59 2.31 19.70
CA VAL A 520 0.12 3.29 18.70
C VAL A 520 -0.35 2.59 17.43
N PHE A 521 0.44 1.64 16.93
CA PHE A 521 0.11 0.86 15.75
C PHE A 521 -1.23 0.14 15.89
N ASP A 522 -1.43 -0.59 16.98
CA ASP A 522 -2.65 -1.39 17.22
C ASP A 522 -3.88 -0.52 17.48
N ARG A 523 -3.73 0.64 18.13
CA ARG A 523 -4.87 1.53 18.46
C ARG A 523 -5.20 2.53 17.36
N GLU A 524 -4.23 2.89 16.53
CA GLU A 524 -4.38 3.96 15.54
C GLU A 524 -4.05 3.49 14.13
N THR A 525 -2.78 3.20 13.82
CA THR A 525 -2.34 3.02 12.42
C THR A 525 -2.98 1.84 11.73
N TYR A 526 -3.08 0.67 12.39
CA TYR A 526 -3.75 -0.47 11.80
C TYR A 526 -5.26 -0.22 11.64
N PRO A 527 -6.04 0.15 12.68
CA PRO A 527 -7.47 0.45 12.53
C PRO A 527 -7.79 1.53 11.49
N GLU A 528 -7.03 2.62 11.46
CA GLU A 528 -7.19 3.73 10.51
C GLU A 528 -7.07 3.24 9.06
N ASN A 529 -6.03 2.47 8.74
CA ASN A 529 -5.79 1.97 7.39
C ASN A 529 -6.68 0.76 7.03
N PHE A 530 -6.97 -0.11 8.00
CA PHE A 530 -7.90 -1.23 7.84
C PHE A 530 -9.25 -0.75 7.31
N ASN A 531 -9.82 0.30 7.90
CA ASN A 531 -11.11 0.85 7.49
C ASN A 531 -11.09 1.38 6.05
N GLY A 532 -9.99 2.02 5.64
CA GLY A 532 -9.81 2.52 4.26
C GLY A 532 -9.74 1.38 3.25
N PHE A 533 -8.94 0.36 3.52
CA PHE A 533 -8.82 -0.82 2.65
C PHE A 533 -10.10 -1.65 2.63
N HIS A 534 -10.80 -1.76 3.75
CA HIS A 534 -12.12 -2.40 3.83
C HIS A 534 -13.15 -1.65 2.96
N TYR A 535 -13.18 -0.31 2.99
CA TYR A 535 -14.01 0.46 2.08
C TYR A 535 -13.63 0.21 0.62
N MET A 536 -12.35 0.36 0.27
CA MET A 536 -11.92 0.22 -1.12
C MET A 536 -12.21 -1.17 -1.68
N SER A 537 -12.05 -2.22 -0.86
CA SER A 537 -12.40 -3.59 -1.22
C SER A 537 -13.86 -3.75 -1.67
N ARG A 538 -14.78 -2.93 -1.15
CA ARG A 538 -16.20 -2.94 -1.55
C ARG A 538 -16.49 -2.13 -2.82
N ALA A 539 -15.53 -1.31 -3.25
CA ALA A 539 -15.62 -0.44 -4.41
C ALA A 539 -14.77 -0.92 -5.61
N LEU A 540 -13.94 -1.95 -5.44
CA LEU A 540 -12.95 -2.42 -6.42
C LEU A 540 -13.52 -2.76 -7.81
N HIS A 541 -14.75 -3.28 -7.89
CA HIS A 541 -15.35 -3.74 -9.16
C HIS A 541 -15.55 -2.60 -10.18
N ARG A 542 -15.84 -1.37 -9.74
CA ARG A 542 -15.85 -0.17 -10.59
C ARG A 542 -15.17 0.96 -9.83
N VAL A 543 -13.87 0.83 -9.66
CA VAL A 543 -13.05 1.69 -8.81
C VAL A 543 -13.10 3.18 -9.19
N TYR A 544 -13.36 3.52 -10.46
CA TYR A 544 -13.57 4.92 -10.88
C TYR A 544 -15.03 5.40 -10.83
N GLN A 545 -15.99 4.55 -10.46
CA GLN A 545 -17.41 4.90 -10.42
C GLN A 545 -18.01 4.78 -9.03
N LEU A 546 -17.86 3.64 -8.35
CA LEU A 546 -18.49 3.40 -7.03
C LEU A 546 -18.08 4.43 -5.98
N PRO A 547 -16.84 4.96 -5.96
CA PRO A 547 -16.49 5.99 -5.00
C PRO A 547 -17.33 7.27 -5.08
N PHE A 548 -17.94 7.59 -6.23
CA PHE A 548 -18.81 8.75 -6.42
C PHE A 548 -20.22 8.58 -5.86
N GLY A 549 -20.66 7.35 -5.56
CA GLY A 549 -21.93 7.08 -4.91
C GLY A 549 -21.78 6.86 -3.41
N PRO A 550 -22.89 6.65 -2.67
CA PRO A 550 -22.89 6.60 -1.22
C PRO A 550 -22.22 5.34 -0.66
N ASP A 551 -21.54 5.47 0.49
CA ASP A 551 -21.03 4.30 1.21
C ASP A 551 -22.17 3.65 2.00
N THR A 552 -22.55 2.43 1.61
CA THR A 552 -23.54 1.64 2.35
C THR A 552 -22.85 0.85 3.45
N VAL A 553 -23.29 0.99 4.70
CA VAL A 553 -22.72 0.31 5.87
C VAL A 553 -23.84 -0.19 6.80
N ASP A 554 -23.48 -0.89 7.87
CA ASP A 554 -24.41 -1.37 8.90
C ASP A 554 -25.60 -2.18 8.33
N VAL A 555 -25.34 -3.02 7.32
CA VAL A 555 -26.37 -3.91 6.77
C VAL A 555 -26.72 -4.96 7.81
N LYS A 556 -28.01 -5.03 8.17
CA LYS A 556 -28.54 -5.93 9.20
C LYS A 556 -29.73 -6.68 8.65
N VAL A 557 -29.76 -7.99 8.92
CA VAL A 557 -30.91 -8.87 8.72
C VAL A 557 -31.41 -9.25 10.11
N GLU A 558 -32.65 -8.92 10.43
CA GLU A 558 -33.23 -9.16 11.76
C GLU A 558 -33.61 -10.64 11.91
N GLN A 559 -32.60 -11.46 12.17
CA GLN A 559 -32.74 -12.86 12.52
C GLN A 559 -31.83 -13.20 13.70
N THR A 560 -32.32 -14.05 14.59
CA THR A 560 -31.52 -14.62 15.69
C THR A 560 -31.24 -16.11 15.50
N ALA A 561 -31.92 -16.75 14.54
CA ALA A 561 -31.78 -18.15 14.14
C ALA A 561 -32.29 -18.31 12.70
N ALA A 562 -32.01 -19.46 12.09
CA ALA A 562 -32.50 -19.78 10.76
C ALA A 562 -34.04 -19.73 10.69
N VAL A 563 -34.58 -19.11 9.64
CA VAL A 563 -36.03 -18.94 9.45
C VAL A 563 -36.58 -19.91 8.41
N PRO A 564 -37.81 -20.42 8.54
CA PRO A 564 -38.43 -21.22 7.49
C PRO A 564 -38.55 -20.44 6.17
N ALA A 565 -38.41 -21.10 5.04
CA ALA A 565 -38.72 -20.51 3.73
C ALA A 565 -40.16 -19.96 3.70
N GLY A 566 -40.33 -18.78 3.12
CA GLY A 566 -41.58 -18.01 3.12
C GLY A 566 -41.76 -17.06 4.31
N THR A 567 -40.80 -17.02 5.23
CA THR A 567 -40.74 -15.99 6.28
C THR A 567 -40.32 -14.65 5.67
N LYS A 568 -40.98 -13.57 6.10
CA LYS A 568 -40.53 -12.21 5.81
C LYS A 568 -39.57 -11.75 6.91
N VAL A 569 -38.36 -11.36 6.53
CA VAL A 569 -37.30 -10.93 7.44
C VAL A 569 -36.98 -9.47 7.21
N ASN A 570 -36.90 -8.68 8.28
CA ASN A 570 -36.55 -7.26 8.14
C ASN A 570 -35.07 -7.12 7.76
N VAL A 571 -34.79 -6.18 6.86
CA VAL A 571 -33.45 -5.77 6.48
C VAL A 571 -33.32 -4.27 6.69
N SER A 572 -32.17 -3.81 7.16
CA SER A 572 -31.84 -2.39 7.25
C SER A 572 -30.39 -2.12 6.90
N ALA A 573 -30.08 -0.88 6.53
CA ALA A 573 -28.72 -0.40 6.26
C ALA A 573 -28.62 1.11 6.53
N LEU A 574 -27.41 1.60 6.71
CA LEU A 574 -27.08 3.02 6.63
C LEU A 574 -26.51 3.31 5.23
N VAL A 575 -27.02 4.33 4.56
CA VAL A 575 -26.54 4.78 3.25
C VAL A 575 -26.07 6.22 3.40
N ASP A 576 -24.78 6.46 3.15
CA ASP A 576 -24.15 7.74 3.51
C ASP A 576 -23.20 8.26 2.43
N ASP A 577 -23.59 9.37 1.79
CA ASP A 577 -22.77 10.06 0.79
C ASP A 577 -21.79 11.07 1.41
N ASN A 578 -21.89 11.34 2.72
CA ASN A 578 -21.03 12.30 3.42
C ASN A 578 -19.62 11.77 3.77
N ARG A 579 -19.33 10.50 3.48
CA ARG A 579 -18.12 9.79 3.94
C ARG A 579 -16.90 10.11 3.08
N TYR A 580 -16.57 11.39 2.99
CA TYR A 580 -15.38 11.93 2.36
C TYR A 580 -14.65 12.84 3.34
N ARG A 581 -13.32 12.86 3.25
CA ARG A 581 -12.52 13.88 3.91
C ARG A 581 -11.67 14.57 2.90
N TYR A 582 -11.78 15.88 2.91
CA TYR A 582 -10.88 16.76 2.20
C TYR A 582 -9.81 17.26 3.18
N SER A 583 -8.55 16.96 2.87
CA SER A 583 -7.41 17.52 3.58
C SER A 583 -6.24 17.61 2.61
N ASN A 584 -5.67 18.80 2.46
CA ASN A 584 -4.44 19.04 1.72
C ASN A 584 -3.40 19.52 2.74
N ALA A 585 -2.26 18.83 2.84
CA ALA A 585 -1.23 19.06 3.84
C ALA A 585 -0.40 20.35 3.61
N GLY A 586 -1.09 21.47 3.40
CA GLY A 586 -0.45 22.78 3.30
C GLY A 586 0.01 23.18 1.90
N GLN A 587 -0.30 22.43 0.84
CA GLN A 587 0.17 22.78 -0.51
C GLN A 587 -0.55 23.99 -1.09
N ALA A 588 0.22 24.99 -1.54
CA ALA A 588 -0.29 26.21 -2.15
C ALA A 588 -0.27 26.18 -3.68
N SER A 589 0.65 25.42 -4.30
CA SER A 589 0.87 25.41 -5.76
C SER A 589 0.13 24.30 -6.51
N ILE A 590 -0.16 23.18 -5.85
CA ILE A 590 -1.01 22.12 -6.41
C ILE A 590 -2.43 22.42 -5.96
N LEU A 591 -3.27 22.78 -6.93
CA LEU A 591 -4.67 23.05 -6.65
C LEU A 591 -5.29 21.83 -5.96
N PRO A 592 -6.06 22.07 -4.89
CA PRO A 592 -6.65 20.97 -4.18
C PRO A 592 -7.54 20.10 -5.07
N PRO A 593 -7.57 18.78 -4.85
CA PRO A 593 -8.47 17.90 -5.56
C PRO A 593 -9.90 18.45 -5.47
N PRO A 594 -10.69 18.45 -6.57
CA PRO A 594 -12.05 18.97 -6.53
C PRO A 594 -12.83 18.26 -5.41
N TYR A 595 -13.58 19.03 -4.62
CA TYR A 595 -14.45 18.46 -3.60
C TYR A 595 -15.50 17.59 -4.30
N PRO A 596 -15.75 16.35 -3.86
CA PRO A 596 -16.84 15.58 -4.42
C PRO A 596 -18.13 16.27 -3.99
N VAL A 597 -19.00 16.56 -4.96
CA VAL A 597 -20.32 17.07 -4.62
C VAL A 597 -21.02 15.97 -3.84
N VAL A 598 -21.39 16.26 -2.59
CA VAL A 598 -22.22 15.37 -1.78
C VAL A 598 -23.65 15.51 -2.27
N TYR A 599 -24.29 14.37 -2.53
CA TYR A 599 -25.64 14.32 -3.05
C TYR A 599 -26.61 13.70 -2.05
N ASN A 600 -27.89 14.01 -2.23
CA ASN A 600 -28.94 13.34 -1.45
C ASN A 600 -29.03 11.87 -1.84
N ILE A 601 -29.46 11.02 -0.91
CA ILE A 601 -29.73 9.61 -1.23
C ILE A 601 -31.05 9.53 -2.00
N ARG A 602 -31.00 8.97 -3.20
CA ARG A 602 -32.16 8.81 -4.10
C ARG A 602 -32.92 7.53 -3.80
N ASP A 603 -32.20 6.42 -3.73
CA ASP A 603 -32.76 5.09 -3.46
C ASP A 603 -31.72 4.18 -2.81
N ALA A 604 -32.21 3.06 -2.27
CA ALA A 604 -31.41 1.92 -1.87
C ALA A 604 -32.13 0.64 -2.28
N LYS A 605 -31.36 -0.38 -2.68
CA LYS A 605 -31.88 -1.68 -3.08
C LYS A 605 -31.20 -2.81 -2.34
N VAL A 606 -31.97 -3.85 -2.04
CA VAL A 606 -31.50 -5.12 -1.47
C VAL A 606 -31.47 -6.21 -2.52
N TYR A 607 -30.41 -7.01 -2.51
CA TYR A 607 -30.16 -8.13 -3.41
C TYR A 607 -29.87 -9.38 -2.59
N ILE A 608 -30.25 -10.55 -3.11
CA ILE A 608 -30.06 -11.84 -2.43
C ILE A 608 -29.23 -12.73 -3.35
N ASP A 609 -28.11 -13.24 -2.84
CA ASP A 609 -27.11 -14.10 -3.49
C ASP A 609 -26.45 -13.58 -4.77
N GLN A 610 -26.97 -12.52 -5.37
CA GLN A 610 -26.42 -11.88 -6.56
C GLN A 610 -25.94 -10.46 -6.24
N MET A 611 -24.75 -10.12 -6.73
CA MET A 611 -24.22 -8.77 -6.59
C MET A 611 -24.97 -7.80 -7.50
N PRO A 612 -25.08 -6.50 -7.16
CA PRO A 612 -25.83 -5.53 -7.96
C PRO A 612 -25.34 -5.37 -9.42
N TRP A 613 -24.09 -5.72 -9.70
CA TRP A 613 -23.47 -5.63 -11.02
C TRP A 613 -23.51 -6.94 -11.81
N GLU A 614 -24.00 -8.03 -11.22
CA GLU A 614 -24.14 -9.30 -11.94
C GLU A 614 -25.28 -9.23 -12.95
N ALA A 615 -25.10 -9.90 -14.09
CA ALA A 615 -26.10 -9.94 -15.13
C ALA A 615 -27.38 -10.61 -14.60
N GLY A 616 -28.51 -9.90 -14.70
CA GLY A 616 -29.81 -10.39 -14.21
C GLY A 616 -30.08 -10.11 -12.73
N ALA A 617 -29.21 -9.39 -12.02
CA ALA A 617 -29.45 -9.03 -10.63
C ALA A 617 -30.67 -8.12 -10.47
N GLU A 618 -31.68 -8.61 -9.74
CA GLU A 618 -32.91 -7.88 -9.44
C GLU A 618 -32.91 -7.35 -8.01
N GLY A 619 -32.64 -6.05 -7.87
CA GLY A 619 -32.68 -5.37 -6.58
C GLY A 619 -34.09 -4.96 -6.17
N LYS A 620 -34.53 -5.38 -4.98
CA LYS A 620 -35.80 -4.94 -4.38
C LYS A 620 -35.61 -3.57 -3.71
N PRO A 621 -36.49 -2.59 -3.94
CA PRO A 621 -36.35 -1.27 -3.32
C PRO A 621 -36.53 -1.35 -1.80
N LEU A 622 -35.73 -0.56 -1.08
CA LEU A 622 -35.89 -0.30 0.35
C LEU A 622 -36.51 1.09 0.54
N GLU A 623 -37.27 1.24 1.63
CA GLU A 623 -37.77 2.54 2.07
C GLU A 623 -36.63 3.35 2.70
N LEU A 624 -36.62 4.67 2.47
CA LEU A 624 -35.63 5.58 3.03
C LEU A 624 -36.25 6.39 4.18
N GLY A 625 -35.65 6.28 5.36
CA GLY A 625 -35.97 7.07 6.55
C GLY A 625 -34.84 7.98 6.99
N THR A 626 -35.13 8.81 7.99
CA THR A 626 -34.14 9.68 8.64
C THR A 626 -33.05 8.87 9.36
N SER A 627 -31.86 9.45 9.49
CA SER A 627 -30.74 8.87 10.23
C SER A 627 -30.24 9.85 11.29
N ASP A 628 -29.99 9.36 12.50
CA ASP A 628 -29.37 10.16 13.57
C ASP A 628 -27.90 10.49 13.27
N GLN A 629 -27.29 9.82 12.29
CA GLN A 629 -25.94 10.13 11.79
C GLN A 629 -25.95 11.20 10.70
N ALA A 630 -27.13 11.64 10.25
CA ALA A 630 -27.22 12.66 9.23
C ALA A 630 -26.74 14.02 9.76
N LYS A 631 -25.88 14.69 8.98
CA LYS A 631 -25.42 16.03 9.32
C LYS A 631 -26.57 17.03 9.16
N SER A 632 -26.64 18.04 10.03
CA SER A 632 -27.74 19.01 10.04
C SER A 632 -27.80 19.89 8.79
N ASP A 633 -26.65 20.13 8.15
CA ASP A 633 -26.50 20.90 6.91
C ASP A 633 -26.79 20.06 5.65
N PHE A 634 -26.66 18.73 5.72
CA PHE A 634 -26.97 17.80 4.63
C PHE A 634 -27.76 16.57 5.12
N PRO A 635 -28.99 16.76 5.66
CA PRO A 635 -29.74 15.69 6.32
C PRO A 635 -30.22 14.59 5.37
N ASP A 636 -30.26 14.88 4.07
CA ASP A 636 -30.70 13.95 3.03
C ASP A 636 -29.56 13.16 2.38
N ALA A 637 -28.30 13.53 2.66
CA ALA A 637 -27.11 12.81 2.18
C ALA A 637 -26.77 11.57 3.04
N THR A 638 -27.49 11.36 4.14
CA THR A 638 -27.38 10.16 4.98
C THR A 638 -28.77 9.66 5.33
N LYS A 639 -29.12 8.44 4.92
CA LYS A 639 -30.45 7.83 5.15
C LYS A 639 -30.32 6.45 5.78
N ARG A 640 -31.35 6.05 6.56
CA ARG A 640 -31.56 4.64 6.89
C ARG A 640 -32.39 4.01 5.79
N ALA A 641 -31.90 2.95 5.18
CA ALA A 641 -32.68 2.12 4.28
C ALA A 641 -33.28 0.94 5.06
N PHE A 642 -34.55 0.62 4.88
CA PHE A 642 -35.19 -0.52 5.54
C PHE A 642 -36.30 -1.14 4.70
N GLY A 643 -36.60 -2.41 4.96
CA GLY A 643 -37.62 -3.16 4.23
C GLY A 643 -37.70 -4.62 4.68
N GLN A 644 -38.36 -5.45 3.88
CA GLN A 644 -38.48 -6.88 4.15
C GLN A 644 -37.99 -7.73 2.97
N ILE A 645 -37.28 -8.80 3.30
CA ILE A 645 -36.91 -9.87 2.40
C ILE A 645 -37.91 -11.02 2.57
N ASP A 646 -38.55 -11.42 1.49
CA ASP A 646 -39.34 -12.64 1.44
C ASP A 646 -38.43 -13.83 1.11
N THR A 647 -38.37 -14.80 2.00
CA THR A 647 -37.55 -16.02 1.84
C THR A 647 -38.24 -17.12 1.03
N THR A 648 -39.42 -16.84 0.44
CA THR A 648 -40.10 -17.77 -0.47
C THR A 648 -39.18 -18.15 -1.63
N GLY A 649 -38.99 -19.45 -1.86
CA GLY A 649 -38.18 -19.97 -2.96
C GLY A 649 -36.67 -19.98 -2.69
N LEU A 650 -36.21 -19.46 -1.55
CA LEU A 650 -34.82 -19.63 -1.14
C LEU A 650 -34.58 -21.06 -0.67
N ALA A 651 -33.46 -21.63 -1.08
CA ALA A 651 -33.04 -22.96 -0.63
C ALA A 651 -32.70 -22.94 0.87
N PRO A 652 -32.75 -24.09 1.57
CA PRO A 652 -32.17 -24.16 2.90
C PRO A 652 -30.67 -23.83 2.90
N GLY A 653 -30.23 -23.11 3.93
CA GLY A 653 -28.84 -22.74 4.14
C GLY A 653 -28.61 -21.23 4.23
N ARG A 654 -27.34 -20.85 4.10
CA ARG A 654 -26.91 -19.47 4.20
C ARG A 654 -27.02 -18.76 2.85
N HIS A 655 -27.60 -17.58 2.89
CA HIS A 655 -27.73 -16.64 1.79
C HIS A 655 -26.95 -15.35 2.08
N MET A 656 -26.44 -14.74 1.02
CA MET A 656 -25.85 -13.41 1.08
C MET A 656 -26.93 -12.37 0.83
N VAL A 657 -26.99 -11.35 1.67
CA VAL A 657 -27.86 -10.19 1.49
C VAL A 657 -26.98 -8.97 1.24
N TYR A 658 -27.15 -8.31 0.10
CA TYR A 658 -26.39 -7.13 -0.26
C TYR A 658 -27.29 -5.91 -0.30
N VAL A 659 -26.79 -4.76 0.16
CA VAL A 659 -27.49 -3.48 0.01
C VAL A 659 -26.59 -2.49 -0.71
N GLN A 660 -27.16 -1.78 -1.69
CA GLN A 660 -26.50 -0.70 -2.40
C GLN A 660 -27.40 0.54 -2.45
N GLY A 661 -26.84 1.69 -2.08
CA GLY A 661 -27.45 2.99 -2.27
C GLY A 661 -27.07 3.64 -3.61
N THR A 662 -27.97 4.49 -4.11
CA THR A 662 -27.73 5.40 -5.24
C THR A 662 -28.01 6.83 -4.79
N ASN A 663 -27.11 7.76 -5.11
CA ASN A 663 -27.34 9.17 -4.83
C ASN A 663 -28.20 9.86 -5.93
N SER A 664 -28.55 11.13 -5.71
CA SER A 664 -29.42 11.91 -6.60
C SER A 664 -28.77 12.27 -7.94
N ASP A 665 -27.45 12.12 -8.08
CA ASP A 665 -26.75 12.17 -9.37
C ASP A 665 -26.81 10.83 -10.13
N GLY A 666 -27.51 9.84 -9.57
CA GLY A 666 -27.66 8.52 -10.16
C GLY A 666 -26.41 7.66 -10.05
N LYS A 667 -25.45 8.00 -9.18
CA LYS A 667 -24.23 7.23 -8.97
C LYS A 667 -24.45 6.15 -7.90
N PRO A 668 -24.31 4.86 -8.25
CA PRO A 668 -24.35 3.79 -7.26
C PRO A 668 -23.07 3.81 -6.44
N GLY A 669 -23.17 3.46 -5.17
CA GLY A 669 -22.04 3.48 -4.25
C GLY A 669 -21.54 2.11 -3.80
N ALA A 670 -20.68 2.11 -2.79
CA ALA A 670 -20.10 0.87 -2.25
C ALA A 670 -21.18 -0.02 -1.62
N VAL A 671 -21.11 -1.32 -1.92
CA VAL A 671 -22.03 -2.34 -1.41
C VAL A 671 -21.59 -2.78 -0.01
N SER A 672 -22.52 -3.19 0.83
CA SER A 672 -22.21 -3.94 2.05
C SER A 672 -23.16 -5.12 2.22
N ALA A 673 -22.79 -6.07 3.06
CA ALA A 673 -23.41 -7.39 3.13
C ALA A 673 -23.85 -7.79 4.54
N ALA A 674 -24.82 -8.69 4.60
CA ALA A 674 -25.26 -9.44 5.77
C ALA A 674 -25.53 -10.91 5.40
N PHE A 675 -25.59 -11.78 6.42
CA PHE A 675 -26.05 -13.16 6.23
C PHE A 675 -27.54 -13.29 6.55
N LEU A 676 -28.21 -14.14 5.78
CA LEU A 676 -29.57 -14.63 6.00
C LEU A 676 -29.49 -16.16 6.08
N GLU A 677 -30.14 -16.77 7.06
CA GLU A 677 -30.12 -18.23 7.27
C GLU A 677 -31.52 -18.78 7.08
N VAL A 678 -31.71 -19.68 6.11
CA VAL A 678 -32.98 -20.34 5.82
C VAL A 678 -32.94 -21.77 6.35
N ALA A 679 -33.92 -22.15 7.15
CA ALA A 679 -33.99 -23.45 7.79
C ALA A 679 -34.32 -24.56 6.78
N GLU A 680 -33.82 -25.77 7.02
CA GLU A 680 -34.27 -26.96 6.31
C GLU A 680 -35.78 -27.17 6.51
N ALA A 681 -36.46 -27.56 5.45
CA ALA A 681 -37.86 -27.98 5.55
C ALA A 681 -37.92 -29.20 6.48
N LYS A 682 -38.62 -29.07 7.60
CA LYS A 682 -38.86 -30.21 8.49
C LYS A 682 -39.55 -31.30 7.68
N SER A 683 -38.87 -32.43 7.47
CA SER A 683 -39.49 -33.60 6.86
C SER A 683 -40.69 -33.99 7.72
N GLY A 684 -41.87 -34.05 7.10
CA GLY A 684 -43.12 -34.37 7.78
C GLY A 684 -43.12 -35.81 8.27
N GLY A 685 -42.56 -36.05 9.45
CA GLY A 685 -42.89 -37.21 10.27
C GLY A 685 -44.25 -36.99 10.89
N GLY A 686 -45.31 -37.56 10.29
CA GLY A 686 -46.63 -37.59 10.88
C GLY A 686 -46.59 -38.28 12.24
N GLY A 687 -46.95 -37.55 13.30
CA GLY A 687 -47.16 -38.12 14.63
C GLY A 687 -47.05 -37.12 15.78
N GLY A 688 -48.20 -36.61 16.24
CA GLY A 688 -48.39 -36.22 17.64
C GLY A 688 -48.00 -34.80 18.04
N ALA A 689 -48.87 -33.84 17.73
CA ALA A 689 -48.87 -32.52 18.36
C ALA A 689 -49.47 -32.59 19.77
N VAL A 690 -48.73 -33.03 20.80
CA VAL A 690 -48.96 -32.64 22.22
C VAL A 690 -47.66 -32.87 23.01
N GLY A 691 -46.92 -31.81 23.39
CA GLY A 691 -45.80 -31.98 24.32
C GLY A 691 -44.83 -30.79 24.47
N GLY A 692 -44.71 -29.93 23.45
CA GLY A 692 -43.69 -28.87 23.44
C GLY A 692 -43.93 -27.67 24.36
N LEU A 693 -45.18 -27.41 24.77
CA LEU A 693 -45.50 -26.20 25.55
C LEU A 693 -45.13 -26.32 27.05
N ALA A 694 -44.92 -27.53 27.58
CA ALA A 694 -44.56 -27.74 28.98
C ALA A 694 -43.06 -27.58 29.27
N ALA A 695 -42.19 -27.84 28.30
CA ALA A 695 -40.74 -27.77 28.48
C ALA A 695 -40.20 -26.31 28.44
N ALA A 696 -40.83 -25.42 27.68
CA ALA A 696 -40.42 -24.02 27.59
C ALA A 696 -40.75 -23.20 28.85
N LEU A 697 -41.82 -23.57 29.57
CA LEU A 697 -42.22 -22.91 30.82
C LEU A 697 -41.41 -23.38 32.05
N ALA A 698 -40.82 -24.58 32.02
CA ALA A 698 -39.96 -25.06 33.10
C ALA A 698 -38.55 -24.41 33.11
N GLY A 699 -38.02 -24.06 31.93
CA GLY A 699 -36.70 -23.41 31.81
C GLY A 699 -36.66 -21.96 32.32
N LEU A 700 -37.76 -21.21 32.14
CA LEU A 700 -37.84 -19.81 32.57
C LEU A 700 -37.96 -19.66 34.11
N ALA A 701 -38.53 -20.65 34.80
CA ALA A 701 -38.59 -20.65 36.27
C ALA A 701 -37.22 -20.94 36.94
N ALA A 702 -36.37 -21.75 36.30
CA ALA A 702 -35.03 -22.10 36.82
C ALA A 702 -34.03 -20.93 36.74
N VAL A 703 -34.12 -20.11 35.68
CA VAL A 703 -33.25 -18.93 35.48
C VAL A 703 -33.63 -17.78 36.42
N ALA A 704 -34.91 -17.65 36.77
CA ALA A 704 -35.38 -16.65 37.74
C ALA A 704 -34.95 -16.98 39.19
N LEU A 705 -34.84 -18.26 39.56
CA LEU A 705 -34.35 -18.68 40.89
C LEU A 705 -32.83 -18.52 41.06
N GLN A 706 -32.04 -18.67 39.99
CA GLN A 706 -30.59 -18.48 40.04
C GLN A 706 -30.18 -17.00 40.14
N ARG A 707 -30.94 -16.07 39.55
CA ARG A 707 -30.67 -14.62 39.68
C ARG A 707 -30.93 -14.08 41.10
N ARG A 708 -31.93 -14.61 41.82
CA ARG A 708 -32.20 -14.20 43.21
C ARG A 708 -31.16 -14.69 44.23
N ARG A 709 -30.46 -15.80 43.95
CA ARG A 709 -29.36 -16.29 44.84
C ARG A 709 -28.05 -15.51 44.67
N LYS A 710 -27.79 -14.89 43.50
CA LYS A 710 -26.58 -14.09 43.28
C LYS A 710 -26.64 -12.66 43.85
N GLN A 711 -27.83 -12.09 44.03
CA GLN A 711 -27.98 -10.76 44.65
C GLN A 711 -27.91 -10.77 46.18
N ALA A 712 -28.10 -11.92 46.84
CA ALA A 712 -27.99 -12.04 48.30
C ALA A 712 -26.56 -12.29 48.81
N ALA A 713 -25.58 -12.52 47.92
CA ALA A 713 -24.19 -12.78 48.28
C ALA A 713 -23.25 -11.56 48.11
N ALA A 714 -23.79 -10.40 47.69
CA ALA A 714 -23.03 -9.18 47.43
C ALA A 714 -23.23 -8.09 48.51
N SER A 715 -23.81 -8.42 49.67
CA SER A 715 -24.06 -7.48 50.78
C SER A 715 -23.34 -7.85 52.07
N SER A 716 -22.24 -8.60 52.00
CA SER A 716 -21.34 -8.82 53.14
C SER A 716 -19.93 -9.08 52.63
N PHE A 717 -19.20 -8.01 52.27
CA PHE A 717 -17.78 -7.77 52.51
C PHE A 717 -17.43 -6.35 52.03
#